data_AF-A0A1D9BGG7-F1
#
_entry.id   AF-A0A1D9BGG7-F1
#
_cell.length_a   1.000
_cell.length_b   1.000
_cell.length_c   1.000
_cell.angle_alpha   90.00
_cell.angle_beta   90.00
_cell.angle_gamma   90.00
#
_symmetry.space_group_name_H-M   'P 1'
#
loop_
_entity.id
_entity.type
_entity.pdbx_description
1 polymer ?
#
loop_
_entity_poly.entity_id
_entity_poly.type
_entity_poly.pdbx_seq_one_letter_code
_entity_poly.pdbx_strand_id
1 'polypeptide(L)'
;MRLCLAILALLTAALAHAGPRLAGPRLIGYFPFWASYSHGASLADAPAERLTDLIYAYARLGADGSVSPGDFFADQVKIHQGDALYRGNYALVPLLHKRNPALNVLISVGGWNWSTHLSAVAADPAKRRRFVATALALFDRYGFDGIEIDWRFPVVGGHPDSGRRADDAVNLQRLTRELRDGCARRPRCVIALTVSPLAGQRTGWVFPAMLADVDFVSLIATDFHGSWSPRTGHKSPLYAPAGEPSIAAAVAALKAGGVPAGKLVLALPAQGVAWQGVAPAGLGQPHRGVPLGTWDNEQTGPTGTFTGREIGRLIASGEFERRWDDVAKAETLYRAGDGLLLSFESPRALAAKLAFADREGLAGISLWELGSDAQDGLLAQAYAHHHPWAARWQALCRAAGTALPWLAGVTFGGLLGALLLAWRLHRRRHREQARHGEIARVINALPAQLDATIAAVDAGKRRLAARPIDVTALDLAALDTLAERSDALRTQLLPLTQRAAPLRELERFSGAIAGERSLECMLDAMVRFLGDDPRIADAEIRDDESAGADVLCVDADRCGARFSHDTLADYSLVLRFRSPLSLDDEAYFRSLASQVVLIRRQLHELARQPQLLAELHEVASRRERLHYIRAERGYSGIHAGGLAAPVYITLRLRAIRLYFDELVQVHRSYLVRPQAVSGCRRTGGGVELIVAGHGIPVARGQLSRLKARFPHWFVAESACSS
;
A
#
# COMPACT_ATOMS: atom_id res chain seq x y z
N MET A 1 -18.31 18.38 -38.06
CA MET A 1 -18.72 17.14 -37.36
C MET A 1 -17.83 15.95 -37.71
N ARG A 2 -17.67 15.56 -38.99
CA ARG A 2 -16.77 14.46 -39.39
C ARG A 2 -15.30 14.67 -39.00
N LEU A 3 -14.78 15.90 -39.08
CA LEU A 3 -13.41 16.24 -38.66
C LEU A 3 -13.21 16.15 -37.13
N CYS A 4 -14.17 16.62 -36.32
CA CYS A 4 -14.10 16.49 -34.86
C CYS A 4 -14.31 15.06 -34.38
N LEU A 5 -15.18 14.28 -35.03
CA LEU A 5 -15.31 12.84 -34.77
C LEU A 5 -14.05 12.09 -35.20
N ALA A 6 -13.38 12.51 -36.29
CA ALA A 6 -12.10 11.95 -36.69
C ALA A 6 -10.98 12.31 -35.72
N ILE A 7 -10.95 13.54 -35.18
CA ILE A 7 -9.97 13.96 -34.16
C ILE A 7 -10.24 13.26 -32.82
N LEU A 8 -11.50 13.12 -32.42
CA LEU A 8 -11.87 12.39 -31.20
C LEU A 8 -11.60 10.90 -31.37
N ALA A 9 -11.88 10.32 -32.55
CA ALA A 9 -11.53 8.95 -32.90
C ALA A 9 -10.02 8.74 -33.03
N LEU A 10 -9.25 9.73 -33.47
CA LEU A 10 -7.78 9.72 -33.49
C LEU A 10 -7.20 9.85 -32.08
N LEU A 11 -7.81 10.64 -31.20
CA LEU A 11 -7.41 10.77 -29.79
C LEU A 11 -7.78 9.51 -29.00
N THR A 12 -8.96 8.93 -29.21
CA THR A 12 -9.34 7.64 -28.61
C THR A 12 -8.59 6.49 -29.24
N ALA A 13 -8.27 6.52 -30.53
CA ALA A 13 -7.38 5.53 -31.17
C ALA A 13 -5.93 5.71 -30.73
N ALA A 14 -5.44 6.92 -30.42
CA ALA A 14 -4.13 7.15 -29.82
C ALA A 14 -4.08 6.72 -28.34
N LEU A 15 -5.22 6.77 -27.64
CA LEU A 15 -5.38 6.22 -26.29
C LEU A 15 -5.61 4.68 -26.29
N ALA A 16 -6.17 4.13 -27.36
CA ALA A 16 -6.49 2.70 -27.49
C ALA A 16 -5.43 1.89 -28.26
N HIS A 17 -4.60 2.52 -29.10
CA HIS A 17 -3.40 1.92 -29.70
C HIS A 17 -2.21 2.02 -28.74
N ALA A 18 -2.37 1.45 -27.55
CA ALA A 18 -1.26 0.78 -26.90
C ALA A 18 -0.97 -0.52 -27.69
N GLY A 19 -0.53 -0.39 -28.95
CA GLY A 19 0.29 -1.43 -29.57
C GLY A 19 1.54 -1.64 -28.71
N PRO A 20 2.25 -2.78 -28.84
CA PRO A 20 3.35 -3.11 -27.95
C PRO A 20 4.35 -1.95 -27.98
N ARG A 21 4.36 -1.15 -26.89
CA ARG A 21 5.39 -0.14 -26.68
C ARG A 21 6.69 -0.93 -26.76
N LEU A 22 7.62 -0.49 -27.61
CA LEU A 22 9.03 -0.74 -27.31
C LEU A 22 9.20 -0.38 -25.84
N ALA A 23 9.42 -1.39 -24.99
CA ALA A 23 9.41 -1.22 -23.55
C ALA A 23 10.43 -0.12 -23.24
N GLY A 24 9.97 0.97 -22.60
CA GLY A 24 10.87 2.01 -22.14
C GLY A 24 11.93 1.42 -21.20
N PRO A 25 13.02 2.16 -20.92
CA PRO A 25 14.05 1.69 -20.01
C PRO A 25 13.47 1.23 -18.69
N ARG A 26 13.99 0.12 -18.15
CA ARG A 26 13.58 -0.46 -16.88
C ARG A 26 13.85 0.54 -15.76
N LEU A 27 12.84 0.75 -14.92
CA LEU A 27 12.96 1.51 -13.69
C LEU A 27 12.58 0.57 -12.54
N ILE A 28 13.59 0.14 -11.80
CA ILE A 28 13.46 -0.92 -10.81
C ILE A 28 13.64 -0.38 -9.39
N GLY A 29 12.76 -0.75 -8.49
CA GLY A 29 12.85 -0.38 -7.07
C GLY A 29 13.07 -1.62 -6.19
N TYR A 30 14.06 -1.58 -5.30
CA TYR A 30 14.22 -2.62 -4.28
C TYR A 30 13.43 -2.28 -3.02
N PHE A 31 12.68 -3.25 -2.50
CA PHE A 31 11.99 -3.16 -1.22
C PHE A 31 12.48 -4.27 -0.30
N PRO A 32 13.36 -3.98 0.67
CA PRO A 32 13.78 -4.98 1.64
C PRO A 32 12.71 -5.19 2.72
N PHE A 33 12.47 -6.44 3.15
CA PHE A 33 11.43 -6.77 4.14
C PHE A 33 11.62 -6.00 5.45
N TRP A 34 12.86 -5.72 5.85
CA TRP A 34 13.15 -4.99 7.08
C TRP A 34 12.77 -3.50 7.00
N ALA A 35 12.50 -2.95 5.81
CA ALA A 35 11.97 -1.60 5.67
C ALA A 35 10.59 -1.46 6.37
N SER A 36 9.82 -2.55 6.44
CA SER A 36 8.58 -2.63 7.23
C SER A 36 8.79 -2.41 8.73
N TYR A 37 10.00 -2.67 9.23
CA TYR A 37 10.36 -2.47 10.63
C TYR A 37 11.13 -1.17 10.84
N SER A 38 12.39 -1.14 10.40
CA SER A 38 13.36 -0.10 10.79
C SER A 38 13.09 1.23 10.12
N HIS A 39 12.41 1.24 8.97
CA HIS A 39 12.12 2.45 8.21
C HIS A 39 10.66 2.90 8.37
N GLY A 40 9.79 2.03 8.95
CA GLY A 40 8.35 2.24 9.01
C GLY A 40 7.69 2.36 7.63
N ALA A 41 8.32 1.81 6.58
CA ALA A 41 7.85 1.89 5.21
C ALA A 41 6.92 0.71 4.90
N SER A 42 5.76 0.98 4.32
CA SER A 42 4.86 -0.08 3.86
C SER A 42 5.10 -0.40 2.39
N LEU A 43 5.12 -1.69 2.03
CA LEU A 43 5.15 -2.09 0.63
C LEU A 43 3.92 -1.57 -0.12
N ALA A 44 2.79 -1.40 0.57
CA ALA A 44 1.59 -0.80 0.01
C ALA A 44 1.79 0.64 -0.49
N ASP A 45 2.77 1.37 0.06
CA ASP A 45 3.08 2.76 -0.31
C ASP A 45 4.14 2.84 -1.41
N ALA A 46 4.65 1.70 -1.89
CA ALA A 46 5.62 1.68 -2.98
C ALA A 46 5.04 2.41 -4.22
N PRO A 47 5.85 3.21 -4.94
CA PRO A 47 5.42 3.98 -6.10
C PRO A 47 5.28 3.11 -7.35
N ALA A 48 4.43 2.09 -7.28
CA ALA A 48 4.21 1.05 -8.30
C ALA A 48 3.96 1.62 -9.71
N GLU A 49 3.26 2.75 -9.81
CA GLU A 49 2.92 3.42 -11.08
C GLU A 49 4.13 4.05 -11.79
N ARG A 50 5.25 4.21 -11.06
CA ARG A 50 6.51 4.71 -11.62
C ARG A 50 7.48 3.58 -11.99
N LEU A 51 7.21 2.34 -11.58
CA LEU A 51 8.15 1.23 -11.72
C LEU A 51 7.77 0.32 -12.89
N THR A 52 8.79 -0.23 -13.56
CA THR A 52 8.62 -1.39 -14.46
C THR A 52 8.74 -2.69 -13.70
N ASP A 53 9.65 -2.73 -12.72
CA ASP A 53 9.92 -3.89 -11.90
C ASP A 53 10.06 -3.46 -10.43
N LEU A 54 9.53 -4.26 -9.51
CA LEU A 54 9.78 -4.14 -8.07
C LEU A 54 10.45 -5.42 -7.61
N ILE A 55 11.60 -5.30 -6.95
CA ILE A 55 12.32 -6.46 -6.41
C ILE A 55 12.14 -6.48 -4.90
N TYR A 56 11.45 -7.49 -4.39
CA TYR A 56 11.29 -7.72 -2.97
C TYR A 56 12.50 -8.48 -2.43
N ALA A 57 13.18 -7.92 -1.44
CA ALA A 57 14.42 -8.45 -0.89
C ALA A 57 14.19 -8.89 0.57
N TYR A 58 14.41 -10.12 1.00
CA TYR A 58 14.85 -11.31 0.28
C TYR A 58 14.00 -12.49 0.75
N ALA A 59 13.89 -13.52 -0.07
CA ALA A 59 13.49 -14.85 0.38
C ALA A 59 14.70 -15.59 0.98
N ARG A 60 14.43 -16.49 1.92
CA ARG A 60 15.45 -17.34 2.54
C ARG A 60 15.74 -18.55 1.67
N LEU A 61 17.02 -18.88 1.53
CA LEU A 61 17.50 -20.12 0.92
C LEU A 61 17.94 -21.11 2.00
N GLY A 62 17.31 -22.28 2.05
CA GLY A 62 17.73 -23.41 2.88
C GLY A 62 18.93 -24.15 2.28
N ALA A 63 19.74 -24.78 3.13
CA ALA A 63 20.89 -25.60 2.71
C ALA A 63 20.50 -26.82 1.84
N ASP A 64 19.23 -27.21 1.90
CA ASP A 64 18.57 -28.26 1.14
C ASP A 64 17.99 -27.75 -0.21
N GLY A 65 18.20 -26.48 -0.54
CA GLY A 65 17.70 -25.84 -1.75
C GLY A 65 16.27 -25.31 -1.65
N SER A 66 15.59 -25.34 -0.50
CA SER A 66 14.26 -24.70 -0.40
C SER A 66 14.34 -23.18 -0.42
N VAL A 67 13.43 -22.55 -1.17
CA VAL A 67 13.16 -21.11 -1.10
C VAL A 67 11.90 -20.91 -0.27
N SER A 68 12.02 -20.14 0.82
CA SER A 68 10.92 -19.81 1.72
C SER A 68 10.85 -18.31 1.98
N PRO A 69 9.75 -17.78 2.54
CA PRO A 69 9.71 -16.39 2.97
C PRO A 69 10.88 -16.07 3.90
N GLY A 70 11.43 -14.86 3.76
CA GLY A 70 12.64 -14.43 4.45
C GLY A 70 12.40 -14.14 5.91
N ASP A 71 11.29 -13.44 6.19
CA ASP A 71 10.88 -13.09 7.54
C ASP A 71 9.41 -13.41 7.76
N PHE A 72 9.12 -14.24 8.77
CA PHE A 72 7.75 -14.71 9.00
C PHE A 72 6.79 -13.55 9.28
N PHE A 73 7.21 -12.55 10.04
CA PHE A 73 6.34 -11.46 10.46
C PHE A 73 6.06 -10.47 9.31
N ALA A 74 7.09 -10.04 8.60
CA ALA A 74 6.95 -9.07 7.52
C ALA A 74 6.25 -9.69 6.33
N ASP A 75 6.57 -10.95 6.00
CA ASP A 75 6.11 -11.59 4.78
C ASP A 75 4.73 -12.24 4.94
N GLN A 76 4.37 -12.71 6.14
CA GLN A 76 3.17 -13.56 6.35
C GLN A 76 2.22 -13.13 7.48
N VAL A 77 2.62 -12.24 8.40
CA VAL A 77 1.76 -11.83 9.54
C VAL A 77 0.93 -10.59 9.21
N LYS A 78 -0.09 -10.33 10.02
CA LYS A 78 -1.10 -9.28 9.84
C LYS A 78 -0.52 -7.89 9.55
N ILE A 79 -0.77 -7.38 8.34
CA ILE A 79 -0.56 -5.99 7.93
C ILE A 79 -1.92 -5.37 7.62
N HIS A 80 -2.20 -4.20 8.17
CA HIS A 80 -3.40 -3.44 7.85
C HIS A 80 -3.13 -2.42 6.75
N GLN A 81 -3.99 -2.37 5.73
CA GLN A 81 -4.01 -1.30 4.75
C GLN A 81 -5.44 -0.75 4.69
N GLY A 82 -5.64 0.44 5.27
CA GLY A 82 -6.97 0.94 5.58
C GLY A 82 -7.69 0.00 6.55
N ASP A 83 -8.95 -0.34 6.26
CA ASP A 83 -9.77 -1.23 7.08
C ASP A 83 -9.55 -2.73 6.77
N ALA A 84 -8.78 -3.03 5.72
CA ALA A 84 -8.54 -4.40 5.27
C ALA A 84 -7.28 -5.02 5.91
N LEU A 85 -7.38 -6.29 6.28
CA LEU A 85 -6.31 -7.07 6.89
C LEU A 85 -5.67 -8.01 5.85
N TYR A 86 -4.36 -7.88 5.67
CA TYR A 86 -3.54 -8.71 4.80
C TYR A 86 -2.58 -9.59 5.61
N ARG A 87 -2.21 -10.75 5.07
CA ARG A 87 -1.25 -11.68 5.70
C ARG A 87 0.17 -11.38 5.21
N GLY A 88 0.69 -10.20 5.56
CA GLY A 88 2.06 -9.79 5.30
C GLY A 88 2.27 -9.13 3.94
N ASN A 89 3.51 -8.73 3.68
CA ASN A 89 3.91 -8.03 2.47
C ASN A 89 3.61 -8.85 1.21
N TYR A 90 3.72 -10.18 1.27
CA TYR A 90 3.48 -11.03 0.10
C TYR A 90 2.00 -10.98 -0.32
N ALA A 91 1.07 -10.81 0.63
CA ALA A 91 -0.35 -10.65 0.33
C ALA A 91 -0.68 -9.29 -0.31
N LEU A 92 0.26 -8.34 -0.33
CA LEU A 92 0.10 -7.04 -0.99
C LEU A 92 0.52 -7.06 -2.47
N VAL A 93 1.22 -8.10 -2.94
CA VAL A 93 1.66 -8.21 -4.35
C VAL A 93 0.48 -8.08 -5.34
N PRO A 94 -0.68 -8.74 -5.15
CA PRO A 94 -1.83 -8.54 -6.03
C PRO A 94 -2.39 -7.11 -6.03
N LEU A 95 -2.21 -6.34 -4.95
CA LEU A 95 -2.62 -4.94 -4.90
C LEU A 95 -1.67 -4.06 -5.71
N LEU A 96 -0.37 -4.36 -5.71
CA LEU A 96 0.59 -3.67 -6.57
C LEU A 96 0.25 -3.89 -8.05
N HIS A 97 -0.14 -5.10 -8.43
CA HIS A 97 -0.62 -5.38 -9.79
C HIS A 97 -1.93 -4.67 -10.13
N LYS A 98 -2.87 -4.54 -9.18
CA LYS A 98 -4.09 -3.75 -9.40
C LYS A 98 -3.76 -2.28 -9.67
N ARG A 99 -2.74 -1.74 -9.00
CA ARG A 99 -2.29 -0.35 -9.19
C ARG A 99 -1.52 -0.17 -10.50
N ASN A 100 -0.68 -1.14 -10.86
CA ASN A 100 0.06 -1.16 -12.12
C ASN A 100 0.08 -2.58 -12.72
N PRO A 101 -0.83 -2.92 -13.64
CA PRO A 101 -0.89 -4.26 -14.26
C PRO A 101 0.32 -4.62 -15.13
N ALA A 102 1.15 -3.63 -15.49
CA ALA A 102 2.38 -3.83 -16.25
C ALA A 102 3.62 -4.02 -15.36
N LEU A 103 3.49 -3.83 -14.03
CA LEU A 103 4.56 -4.05 -13.08
C LEU A 103 4.92 -5.54 -13.00
N ASN A 104 6.22 -5.85 -13.05
CA ASN A 104 6.72 -7.15 -12.61
C ASN A 104 7.14 -7.06 -11.15
N VAL A 105 6.70 -7.99 -10.31
CA VAL A 105 7.14 -8.11 -8.92
C VAL A 105 8.00 -9.36 -8.79
N LEU A 106 9.30 -9.18 -8.57
CA LEU A 106 10.28 -10.25 -8.45
C LEU A 106 10.61 -10.48 -6.99
N ILE A 107 10.81 -11.74 -6.60
CA ILE A 107 11.40 -12.09 -5.30
C ILE A 107 12.92 -12.24 -5.47
N SER A 108 13.73 -11.62 -4.61
CA SER A 108 15.20 -11.78 -4.64
C SER A 108 15.65 -12.84 -3.64
N VAL A 109 16.58 -13.70 -4.05
CA VAL A 109 17.23 -14.70 -3.18
C VAL A 109 18.73 -14.43 -3.15
N GLY A 110 19.29 -14.32 -1.94
CA GLY A 110 20.71 -14.04 -1.72
C GLY A 110 20.93 -12.70 -1.02
N GLY A 111 21.64 -11.79 -1.66
CA GLY A 111 22.17 -10.58 -1.03
C GLY A 111 23.47 -10.87 -0.27
N TRP A 112 24.02 -9.83 0.35
CA TRP A 112 25.32 -9.91 1.04
C TRP A 112 25.34 -11.01 2.11
N ASN A 113 24.35 -11.04 3.00
CA ASN A 113 24.34 -11.96 4.15
C ASN A 113 23.74 -13.34 3.85
N TRP A 114 22.87 -13.48 2.84
CA TRP A 114 22.16 -14.74 2.58
C TRP A 114 22.60 -15.46 1.30
N SER A 115 23.79 -15.13 0.78
CA SER A 115 24.45 -15.88 -0.30
C SER A 115 25.07 -17.22 0.15
N THR A 116 25.09 -17.49 1.46
CA THR A 116 25.78 -18.63 2.11
C THR A 116 25.60 -19.98 1.42
N HIS A 117 24.36 -20.32 1.05
CA HIS A 117 24.03 -21.64 0.52
C HIS A 117 24.02 -21.74 -1.02
N LEU A 118 24.16 -20.61 -1.74
CA LEU A 118 23.98 -20.58 -3.20
C LEU A 118 24.97 -21.50 -3.93
N SER A 119 26.25 -21.52 -3.52
CA SER A 119 27.26 -22.41 -4.11
C SER A 119 26.89 -23.90 -3.98
N ALA A 120 26.51 -24.33 -2.78
CA ALA A 120 26.16 -25.73 -2.52
C ALA A 120 24.84 -26.14 -3.20
N VAL A 121 23.87 -25.23 -3.28
CA VAL A 121 22.58 -25.47 -3.93
C VAL A 121 22.74 -25.52 -5.44
N ALA A 122 23.49 -24.59 -6.04
CA ALA A 122 23.72 -24.54 -7.47
C ALA A 122 24.52 -25.77 -7.96
N ALA A 123 25.45 -26.30 -7.16
CA ALA A 123 26.24 -27.48 -7.53
C ALA A 123 25.41 -28.79 -7.59
N ASP A 124 24.37 -28.91 -6.77
CA ASP A 124 23.62 -30.16 -6.59
C ASP A 124 22.31 -30.16 -7.41
N PRO A 125 22.12 -31.08 -8.38
CA PRO A 125 20.91 -31.15 -9.20
C PRO A 125 19.61 -31.41 -8.41
N ALA A 126 19.66 -32.12 -7.28
CA ALA A 126 18.47 -32.33 -6.45
C ALA A 126 18.09 -31.02 -5.74
N LYS A 127 19.08 -30.28 -5.24
CA LYS A 127 18.84 -28.98 -4.58
C LYS A 127 18.41 -27.91 -5.56
N ARG A 128 18.97 -27.86 -6.78
CA ARG A 128 18.49 -26.96 -7.85
C ARG A 128 17.03 -27.21 -8.21
N ARG A 129 16.64 -28.48 -8.40
CA ARG A 129 15.22 -28.83 -8.66
C ARG A 129 14.31 -28.41 -7.50
N ARG A 130 14.77 -28.56 -6.25
CA ARG A 130 14.00 -28.11 -5.07
C ARG A 130 13.91 -26.59 -5.00
N PHE A 131 14.97 -25.88 -5.34
CA PHE A 131 15.00 -24.42 -5.46
C PHE A 131 13.95 -23.96 -6.45
N VAL A 132 13.97 -24.50 -7.67
CA VAL A 132 13.03 -24.16 -8.74
C VAL A 132 11.60 -24.45 -8.29
N ALA A 133 11.32 -25.66 -7.77
CA ALA A 133 9.98 -26.04 -7.36
C ALA A 133 9.41 -25.14 -6.25
N THR A 134 10.21 -24.83 -5.23
CA THR A 134 9.76 -24.02 -4.09
C THR A 134 9.67 -22.53 -4.42
N ALA A 135 10.55 -22.00 -5.27
CA ALA A 135 10.43 -20.64 -5.79
C ALA A 135 9.14 -20.47 -6.60
N LEU A 136 8.86 -21.39 -7.53
CA LEU A 136 7.64 -21.36 -8.34
C LEU A 136 6.37 -21.52 -7.48
N ALA A 137 6.42 -22.29 -6.39
CA ALA A 137 5.31 -22.36 -5.45
C ALA A 137 5.03 -21.01 -4.75
N LEU A 138 6.05 -20.20 -4.48
CA LEU A 138 5.84 -18.82 -4.00
C LEU A 138 5.20 -17.93 -5.07
N PHE A 139 5.60 -18.09 -6.33
CA PHE A 139 5.02 -17.34 -7.44
C PHE A 139 3.52 -17.64 -7.54
N ASP A 140 3.15 -18.92 -7.56
CA ASP A 140 1.77 -19.35 -7.70
C ASP A 140 0.91 -18.92 -6.50
N ARG A 141 1.50 -18.90 -5.29
CA ARG A 141 0.77 -18.57 -4.06
C ARG A 141 0.54 -17.07 -3.88
N TYR A 142 1.51 -16.24 -4.23
CA TYR A 142 1.49 -14.80 -3.90
C TYR A 142 1.45 -13.89 -5.13
N GLY A 143 1.63 -14.44 -6.33
CA GLY A 143 1.61 -13.71 -7.59
C GLY A 143 2.93 -13.04 -7.95
N PHE A 144 4.08 -13.58 -7.57
CA PHE A 144 5.36 -13.06 -8.07
C PHE A 144 5.53 -13.36 -9.57
N ASP A 145 6.03 -12.38 -10.32
CA ASP A 145 6.26 -12.47 -11.77
C ASP A 145 7.66 -13.00 -12.12
N GLY A 146 8.48 -13.34 -11.12
CA GLY A 146 9.87 -13.70 -11.37
C GLY A 146 10.75 -13.76 -10.14
N ILE A 147 12.05 -13.97 -10.37
CA ILE A 147 13.08 -14.10 -9.35
C ILE A 147 14.37 -13.39 -9.75
N GLU A 148 15.01 -12.75 -8.78
CA GLU A 148 16.39 -12.32 -8.88
C GLU A 148 17.29 -13.26 -8.05
N ILE A 149 18.41 -13.71 -8.63
CA ILE A 149 19.48 -14.37 -7.88
C ILE A 149 20.56 -13.33 -7.59
N ASP A 150 20.59 -12.84 -6.35
CA ASP A 150 21.59 -11.90 -5.86
C ASP A 150 22.75 -12.64 -5.19
N TRP A 151 23.54 -13.38 -5.97
CA TRP A 151 24.69 -14.11 -5.44
C TRP A 151 25.92 -13.21 -5.33
N ARG A 152 26.36 -12.93 -4.10
CA ARG A 152 27.56 -12.11 -3.81
C ARG A 152 28.68 -12.91 -3.14
N PHE A 153 29.65 -13.48 -3.85
CA PHE A 153 29.71 -13.65 -5.31
C PHE A 153 30.14 -15.09 -5.69
N PRO A 154 29.72 -15.62 -6.85
CA PRO A 154 30.23 -16.89 -7.37
C PRO A 154 31.75 -16.89 -7.46
N VAL A 155 32.38 -18.02 -7.12
CA VAL A 155 33.84 -18.26 -7.19
C VAL A 155 34.67 -17.45 -6.18
N VAL A 156 34.58 -16.12 -6.17
CA VAL A 156 35.50 -15.26 -5.43
C VAL A 156 34.84 -13.96 -4.94
N GLY A 157 35.20 -13.55 -3.72
CA GLY A 157 34.62 -12.40 -3.03
C GLY A 157 33.35 -12.74 -2.25
N GLY A 158 32.60 -11.71 -1.86
CA GLY A 158 31.39 -11.89 -1.06
C GLY A 158 31.62 -12.00 0.44
N HIS A 159 30.55 -12.26 1.18
CA HIS A 159 30.59 -12.44 2.63
C HIS A 159 31.50 -13.62 3.01
N PRO A 160 32.25 -13.55 4.14
CA PRO A 160 33.16 -14.61 4.56
C PRO A 160 32.52 -16.00 4.66
N ASP A 161 31.25 -16.06 5.08
CA ASP A 161 30.52 -17.32 5.23
C ASP A 161 29.98 -17.88 3.91
N SER A 162 30.16 -17.18 2.78
CA SER A 162 29.68 -17.67 1.49
C SER A 162 30.49 -18.84 0.98
N GLY A 163 29.81 -19.93 0.61
CA GLY A 163 30.44 -21.05 -0.10
C GLY A 163 31.00 -20.61 -1.45
N ARG A 164 32.15 -21.17 -1.82
CA ARG A 164 32.87 -20.85 -3.06
C ARG A 164 33.36 -22.12 -3.74
N ARG A 165 33.17 -22.21 -5.06
CA ARG A 165 33.69 -23.29 -5.91
C ARG A 165 34.14 -22.74 -7.26
N ALA A 166 35.11 -23.40 -7.88
CA ALA A 166 35.60 -23.03 -9.20
C ALA A 166 34.52 -23.15 -10.30
N ASP A 167 33.54 -24.03 -10.11
CA ASP A 167 32.45 -24.31 -11.05
C ASP A 167 31.15 -23.53 -10.74
N ASP A 168 31.18 -22.59 -9.78
CA ASP A 168 29.99 -21.81 -9.38
C ASP A 168 29.33 -21.08 -10.57
N ALA A 169 30.12 -20.53 -11.51
CA ALA A 169 29.57 -19.84 -12.69
C ALA A 169 28.77 -20.79 -13.61
N VAL A 170 29.29 -22.00 -13.83
CA VAL A 170 28.60 -23.04 -14.61
C VAL A 170 27.37 -23.55 -13.86
N ASN A 171 27.46 -23.68 -12.55
CA ASN A 171 26.35 -24.12 -11.72
C ASN A 171 25.22 -23.08 -11.64
N LEU A 172 25.55 -21.78 -11.62
CA LEU A 172 24.57 -20.70 -11.76
C LEU A 172 23.88 -20.73 -13.12
N GLN A 173 24.61 -21.03 -14.20
CA GLN A 173 24.01 -21.24 -15.53
C GLN A 173 23.02 -22.41 -15.53
N ARG A 174 23.36 -23.54 -14.88
CA ARG A 174 22.45 -24.68 -14.76
C ARG A 174 21.19 -24.33 -13.98
N LEU A 175 21.33 -23.58 -12.88
CA LEU A 175 20.21 -23.12 -12.07
C LEU A 175 19.27 -22.18 -12.85
N THR A 176 19.82 -21.22 -13.59
CA THR A 176 19.01 -20.29 -14.40
C THR A 176 18.30 -20.99 -15.56
N ARG A 177 18.93 -21.99 -16.19
CA ARG A 177 18.28 -22.85 -17.18
C ARG A 177 17.12 -23.63 -16.57
N GLU A 178 17.32 -24.31 -15.45
CA GLU A 178 16.26 -25.06 -14.78
C GLU A 178 15.10 -24.16 -14.32
N LEU A 179 15.39 -22.92 -13.88
CA LEU A 179 14.36 -21.91 -13.61
C LEU A 179 13.57 -21.54 -14.88
N ARG A 180 14.27 -21.29 -15.99
CA ARG A 180 13.64 -20.94 -17.28
C ARG A 180 12.73 -22.07 -17.77
N ASP A 181 13.19 -23.31 -17.68
CA ASP A 181 12.39 -24.50 -18.02
C ASP A 181 11.13 -24.60 -17.15
N GLY A 182 11.28 -24.41 -15.82
CA GLY A 182 10.15 -24.35 -14.89
C GLY A 182 9.16 -23.22 -15.18
N CYS A 183 9.62 -22.16 -15.85
CA CYS A 183 8.82 -21.03 -16.26
C CYS A 183 8.18 -21.14 -17.65
N ALA A 184 8.47 -22.17 -18.44
CA ALA A 184 8.03 -22.28 -19.84
C ALA A 184 6.50 -22.21 -20.04
N ARG A 185 5.73 -22.57 -19.01
CA ARG A 185 4.25 -22.55 -19.04
C ARG A 185 3.62 -21.29 -18.43
N ARG A 186 4.42 -20.34 -17.96
CA ARG A 186 3.95 -19.15 -17.25
C ARG A 186 3.82 -17.97 -18.21
N PRO A 187 2.77 -17.14 -18.08
CA PRO A 187 2.58 -15.97 -18.94
C PRO A 187 3.63 -14.88 -18.67
N ARG A 188 4.14 -14.80 -17.43
CA ARG A 188 5.23 -13.93 -17.00
C ARG A 188 6.18 -14.73 -16.11
N CYS A 189 7.47 -14.64 -16.42
CA CYS A 189 8.54 -15.13 -15.56
C CYS A 189 9.83 -14.41 -15.91
N VAL A 190 10.13 -13.38 -15.13
CA VAL A 190 11.35 -12.58 -15.26
C VAL A 190 12.45 -13.20 -14.39
N ILE A 191 13.60 -13.51 -14.99
CA ILE A 191 14.77 -14.02 -14.29
C ILE A 191 15.86 -12.96 -14.34
N ALA A 192 16.33 -12.54 -13.18
CA ALA A 192 17.38 -11.54 -13.04
C ALA A 192 18.58 -12.07 -12.26
N LEU A 193 19.76 -11.52 -12.53
CA LEU A 193 20.97 -11.76 -11.76
C LEU A 193 21.55 -10.43 -11.27
N THR A 194 22.28 -10.44 -10.16
CA THR A 194 23.19 -9.33 -9.84
C THR A 194 24.62 -9.64 -10.30
N VAL A 195 25.39 -8.60 -10.56
CA VAL A 195 26.80 -8.74 -10.94
C VAL A 195 27.66 -7.68 -10.27
N SER A 196 28.81 -8.11 -9.76
CA SER A 196 29.80 -7.21 -9.15
C SER A 196 30.30 -6.16 -10.15
N PRO A 197 30.61 -4.93 -9.70
CA PRO A 197 31.31 -3.95 -10.53
C PRO A 197 32.78 -4.33 -10.78
N LEU A 198 33.37 -5.14 -9.92
CA LEU A 198 34.79 -5.51 -9.99
C LEU A 198 35.00 -6.70 -10.94
N ALA A 199 35.82 -6.51 -11.98
CA ALA A 199 36.13 -7.56 -12.95
C ALA A 199 36.74 -8.82 -12.31
N GLY A 200 37.59 -8.65 -11.29
CA GLY A 200 38.20 -9.77 -10.56
C GLY A 200 37.22 -10.63 -9.75
N GLN A 201 35.99 -10.16 -9.53
CA GLN A 201 34.91 -10.92 -8.88
C GLN A 201 34.02 -11.67 -9.87
N ARG A 202 34.38 -11.69 -11.16
CA ARG A 202 33.62 -12.33 -12.24
C ARG A 202 34.46 -13.40 -12.94
N THR A 203 35.44 -13.96 -12.22
CA THR A 203 36.36 -14.97 -12.73
C THR A 203 35.60 -16.22 -13.18
N GLY A 204 35.86 -16.68 -14.41
CA GLY A 204 35.22 -17.87 -14.99
C GLY A 204 33.81 -17.64 -15.53
N TRP A 205 33.29 -16.42 -15.53
CA TRP A 205 31.97 -16.12 -16.09
C TRP A 205 32.02 -16.11 -17.62
N VAL A 206 31.11 -16.85 -18.24
CA VAL A 206 30.89 -16.84 -19.70
C VAL A 206 29.52 -16.21 -19.96
N PHE A 207 29.48 -14.88 -20.05
CA PHE A 207 28.22 -14.13 -20.06
C PHE A 207 27.21 -14.54 -21.14
N PRO A 208 27.60 -14.81 -22.41
CA PRO A 208 26.61 -15.25 -23.40
C PRO A 208 25.87 -16.52 -22.99
N ALA A 209 26.59 -17.46 -22.38
CA ALA A 209 26.02 -18.74 -21.94
C ALA A 209 25.19 -18.60 -20.66
N MET A 210 25.61 -17.74 -19.74
CA MET A 210 24.90 -17.46 -18.47
C MET A 210 23.64 -16.62 -18.67
N LEU A 211 23.64 -15.69 -19.64
CA LEU A 211 22.55 -14.76 -19.88
C LEU A 211 21.55 -15.24 -20.93
N ALA A 212 21.71 -16.46 -21.45
CA ALA A 212 20.76 -17.06 -22.41
C ALA A 212 19.36 -17.16 -21.80
N ASP A 213 19.28 -17.57 -20.54
CA ASP A 213 18.03 -17.84 -19.81
C ASP A 213 17.60 -16.69 -18.88
N VAL A 214 18.37 -15.58 -18.86
CA VAL A 214 18.19 -14.43 -17.95
C VAL A 214 17.67 -13.22 -18.73
N ASP A 215 16.68 -12.52 -18.18
CA ASP A 215 16.05 -11.35 -18.83
C ASP A 215 16.90 -10.09 -18.68
N PHE A 216 17.45 -9.84 -17.49
CA PHE A 216 18.36 -8.73 -17.24
C PHE A 216 19.35 -9.03 -16.12
N VAL A 217 20.43 -8.25 -16.08
CA VAL A 217 21.46 -8.30 -15.03
C VAL A 217 21.62 -6.93 -14.40
N SER A 218 21.50 -6.87 -13.08
CA SER A 218 21.73 -5.68 -12.26
C SER A 218 23.21 -5.57 -11.91
N LEU A 219 23.92 -4.66 -12.57
CA LEU A 219 25.25 -4.24 -12.15
C LEU A 219 25.13 -3.49 -10.84
N ILE A 220 25.79 -3.98 -9.78
CA ILE A 220 25.88 -3.28 -8.49
C ILE A 220 26.76 -2.04 -8.68
N ALA A 221 26.17 -0.96 -9.20
CA ALA A 221 26.80 0.29 -9.58
C ALA A 221 26.97 1.23 -8.37
N THR A 222 27.34 0.63 -7.24
CA THR A 222 27.52 1.24 -5.92
C THR A 222 28.58 0.46 -5.15
N ASP A 223 28.92 0.94 -3.95
CA ASP A 223 29.79 0.27 -2.99
C ASP A 223 31.24 0.14 -3.50
N PHE A 224 31.67 1.08 -4.34
CA PHE A 224 33.07 1.24 -4.73
C PHE A 224 33.92 1.65 -3.53
N HIS A 225 33.37 2.51 -2.67
CA HIS A 225 33.90 2.85 -1.36
C HIS A 225 32.79 2.81 -0.31
N GLY A 226 33.17 2.50 0.93
CA GLY A 226 32.26 2.45 2.07
C GLY A 226 32.98 2.49 3.41
N SER A 227 32.26 2.16 4.48
CA SER A 227 32.78 2.17 5.86
C SER A 227 33.97 1.22 6.08
N TRP A 228 34.09 0.18 5.24
CA TRP A 228 35.20 -0.78 5.23
C TRP A 228 36.45 -0.30 4.47
N SER A 229 36.37 0.83 3.75
CA SER A 229 37.48 1.33 2.95
C SER A 229 38.49 2.05 3.84
N PRO A 230 39.81 1.78 3.73
CA PRO A 230 40.82 2.46 4.58
C PRO A 230 40.96 3.95 4.27
N ARG A 231 40.48 4.39 3.10
CA ARG A 231 40.48 5.77 2.64
C ARG A 231 39.11 6.11 2.08
N THR A 232 38.71 7.36 2.25
CA THR A 232 37.45 7.89 1.74
C THR A 232 37.43 7.88 0.22
N GLY A 233 36.25 7.72 -0.37
CA GLY A 233 36.07 7.70 -1.81
C GLY A 233 34.61 7.83 -2.20
N HIS A 234 34.33 7.86 -3.50
CA HIS A 234 32.96 7.92 -3.98
C HIS A 234 32.27 6.56 -3.85
N LYS A 235 31.01 6.56 -3.38
CA LYS A 235 30.20 5.34 -3.29
C LYS A 235 29.83 4.78 -4.66
N SER A 236 29.50 5.65 -5.61
CA SER A 236 29.02 5.32 -6.97
C SER A 236 29.65 6.22 -8.06
N PRO A 237 30.99 6.21 -8.24
CA PRO A 237 31.67 7.02 -9.26
C PRO A 237 31.29 6.56 -10.68
N LEU A 238 30.83 7.50 -11.52
CA LEU A 238 30.53 7.19 -12.92
C LEU A 238 31.81 6.91 -13.71
N TYR A 239 32.81 7.78 -13.56
CA TYR A 239 34.16 7.59 -14.11
C TYR A 239 35.19 7.64 -12.99
N ALA A 240 36.39 7.14 -13.27
CA ALA A 240 37.54 7.24 -12.38
C ALA A 240 38.82 7.34 -13.23
N PRO A 241 39.97 7.73 -12.65
CA PRO A 241 41.26 7.64 -13.31
C PRO A 241 41.53 6.23 -13.85
N ALA A 242 42.41 6.13 -14.86
CA ALA A 242 42.76 4.85 -15.46
C ALA A 242 43.30 3.87 -14.41
N GLY A 243 42.75 2.65 -14.39
CA GLY A 243 43.12 1.61 -13.42
C GLY A 243 42.28 1.59 -12.15
N GLU A 244 41.47 2.62 -11.89
CA GLU A 244 40.54 2.63 -10.76
C GLU A 244 39.14 2.12 -11.16
N PRO A 245 38.45 1.35 -10.29
CA PRO A 245 37.11 0.88 -10.57
C PRO A 245 36.10 2.04 -10.67
N SER A 246 35.25 2.01 -11.71
CA SER A 246 34.13 2.93 -11.90
C SER A 246 32.97 2.25 -12.60
N ILE A 247 31.78 2.88 -12.60
CA ILE A 247 30.60 2.37 -13.31
C ILE A 247 30.89 2.24 -14.81
N ALA A 248 31.49 3.25 -15.43
CA ALA A 248 31.81 3.23 -16.86
C ALA A 248 32.79 2.11 -17.22
N ALA A 249 33.85 1.93 -16.41
CA ALA A 249 34.80 0.84 -16.62
C ALA A 249 34.13 -0.54 -16.45
N ALA A 250 33.25 -0.70 -15.45
CA ALA A 250 32.52 -1.94 -15.23
C ALA A 250 31.57 -2.27 -16.38
N VAL A 251 30.82 -1.28 -16.89
CA VAL A 251 29.94 -1.43 -18.05
C VAL A 251 30.72 -1.80 -19.30
N ALA A 252 31.84 -1.11 -19.57
CA ALA A 252 32.70 -1.41 -20.71
C ALA A 252 33.23 -2.85 -20.64
N ALA A 253 33.71 -3.29 -19.47
CA ALA A 253 34.20 -4.65 -19.26
C ALA A 253 33.11 -5.71 -19.44
N LEU A 254 31.89 -5.45 -18.96
CA LEU A 254 30.75 -6.38 -19.14
C LEU A 254 30.34 -6.49 -20.61
N LYS A 255 30.27 -5.36 -21.33
CA LYS A 255 29.98 -5.35 -22.77
C LYS A 255 31.07 -6.09 -23.57
N ALA A 256 32.35 -5.86 -23.25
CA ALA A 256 33.46 -6.60 -23.85
C ALA A 256 33.42 -8.10 -23.54
N GLY A 257 32.90 -8.48 -22.36
CA GLY A 257 32.65 -9.88 -21.98
C GLY A 257 31.42 -10.52 -22.64
N GLY A 258 30.69 -9.79 -23.50
CA GLY A 258 29.54 -10.31 -24.24
C GLY A 258 28.18 -10.11 -23.56
N VAL A 259 28.09 -9.26 -22.53
CA VAL A 259 26.79 -8.86 -21.95
C VAL A 259 26.07 -7.92 -22.93
N PRO A 260 24.85 -8.24 -23.40
CA PRO A 260 24.07 -7.33 -24.22
C PRO A 260 23.71 -6.06 -23.43
N ALA A 261 23.95 -4.88 -23.98
CA ALA A 261 23.64 -3.61 -23.30
C ALA A 261 22.17 -3.52 -22.90
N GLY A 262 21.25 -3.95 -23.77
CA GLY A 262 19.80 -4.01 -23.50
C GLY A 262 19.37 -5.03 -22.43
N LYS A 263 20.29 -5.79 -21.83
CA LYS A 263 20.05 -6.61 -20.63
C LYS A 263 20.72 -6.04 -19.37
N LEU A 264 21.52 -4.98 -19.47
CA LEU A 264 22.31 -4.46 -18.35
C LEU A 264 21.59 -3.31 -17.65
N VAL A 265 21.33 -3.44 -16.35
CA VAL A 265 20.69 -2.42 -15.50
C VAL A 265 21.72 -1.87 -14.51
N LEU A 266 21.74 -0.55 -14.30
CA LEU A 266 22.60 0.08 -13.27
C LEU A 266 21.89 0.12 -11.91
N ALA A 267 22.35 -0.65 -10.93
CA ALA A 267 21.86 -0.59 -9.56
C ALA A 267 22.55 0.51 -8.75
N LEU A 268 21.84 1.63 -8.61
CA LEU A 268 22.31 2.85 -7.97
C LEU A 268 21.84 2.94 -6.51
N PRO A 269 22.58 3.65 -5.64
CA PRO A 269 22.20 3.77 -4.24
C PRO A 269 21.28 4.98 -4.00
N ALA A 270 20.19 4.78 -3.25
CA ALA A 270 19.43 5.85 -2.61
C ALA A 270 20.04 6.29 -1.26
N GLN A 271 21.05 5.56 -0.79
CA GLN A 271 21.74 5.80 0.47
C GLN A 271 23.14 6.37 0.21
N GLY A 272 23.58 7.29 1.07
CA GLY A 272 24.97 7.73 1.14
C GLY A 272 25.77 6.94 2.17
N VAL A 273 27.09 7.08 2.10
CA VAL A 273 28.04 6.57 3.10
C VAL A 273 28.86 7.72 3.65
N ALA A 274 29.16 7.67 4.94
CA ALA A 274 29.86 8.74 5.65
C ALA A 274 31.04 8.24 6.50
N TRP A 275 32.02 9.11 6.66
CA TRP A 275 33.23 8.93 7.47
C TRP A 275 33.46 10.14 8.37
N GLN A 276 34.07 9.92 9.53
CA GLN A 276 34.39 10.95 10.51
C GLN A 276 35.89 11.17 10.67
N GLY A 277 36.26 12.40 11.07
CA GLY A 277 37.66 12.77 11.29
C GLY A 277 38.47 12.84 10.00
N VAL A 278 37.83 13.20 8.89
CA VAL A 278 38.46 13.34 7.57
C VAL A 278 39.06 14.74 7.43
N ALA A 279 40.32 14.81 6.98
CA ALA A 279 41.01 16.07 6.72
C ALA A 279 40.28 16.91 5.65
N PRO A 280 40.44 18.25 5.62
CA PRO A 280 39.74 19.14 4.69
C PRO A 280 39.88 18.80 3.20
N ALA A 281 40.95 18.11 2.81
CA ALA A 281 41.14 17.59 1.46
C ALA A 281 40.04 16.58 1.03
N GLY A 282 39.34 15.94 1.97
CA GLY A 282 38.14 15.14 1.72
C GLY A 282 38.44 13.77 1.15
N LEU A 283 38.19 13.56 -0.15
CA LEU A 283 38.31 12.27 -0.82
C LEU A 283 39.77 11.78 -0.88
N GLY A 284 39.94 10.46 -0.85
CA GLY A 284 41.25 9.83 -0.83
C GLY A 284 42.01 10.03 0.48
N GLN A 285 41.40 10.55 1.54
CA GLN A 285 42.05 10.74 2.84
C GLN A 285 41.76 9.57 3.79
N PRO A 286 42.64 9.28 4.77
CA PRO A 286 42.28 8.41 5.88
C PRO A 286 41.15 9.04 6.73
N HIS A 287 40.43 8.20 7.46
CA HIS A 287 39.39 8.60 8.41
C HIS A 287 39.64 7.98 9.78
N ARG A 288 39.02 8.54 10.82
CA ARG A 288 39.16 8.05 12.21
C ARG A 288 38.05 7.08 12.62
N GLY A 289 36.97 7.04 11.86
CA GLY A 289 35.83 6.17 12.10
C GLY A 289 34.67 6.49 11.16
N VAL A 290 33.50 5.94 11.46
CA VAL A 290 32.24 6.23 10.77
C VAL A 290 31.20 6.65 11.79
N PRO A 291 30.29 7.59 11.44
CA PRO A 291 29.23 8.03 12.34
C PRO A 291 28.14 6.96 12.48
N LEU A 292 27.26 7.13 13.47
CA LEU A 292 25.95 6.45 13.45
C LEU A 292 25.16 6.94 12.23
N GLY A 293 24.76 5.98 11.39
CA GLY A 293 23.87 6.16 10.26
C GLY A 293 22.42 6.32 10.69
N THR A 294 21.53 6.55 9.71
CA THR A 294 20.12 6.90 9.96
C THR A 294 19.38 5.87 10.83
N TRP A 295 19.71 4.59 10.69
CA TRP A 295 19.01 3.49 11.37
C TRP A 295 19.86 2.77 12.41
N ASP A 296 21.06 3.29 12.68
CA ASP A 296 21.95 2.68 13.64
C ASP A 296 21.51 3.02 15.07
N ASN A 297 21.87 2.13 15.99
CA ASN A 297 21.69 2.32 17.43
C ASN A 297 22.86 1.67 18.19
N GLU A 298 22.80 1.74 19.52
CA GLU A 298 23.84 1.19 20.41
C GLU A 298 24.10 -0.32 20.20
N GLN A 299 23.12 -1.07 19.70
CA GLN A 299 23.23 -2.52 19.48
C GLN A 299 23.80 -2.85 18.10
N THR A 300 23.42 -2.10 17.06
CA THR A 300 23.91 -2.35 15.69
C THR A 300 25.30 -1.76 15.44
N GLY A 301 25.68 -0.73 16.20
CA GLY A 301 26.90 0.02 15.99
C GLY A 301 26.86 0.92 14.73
N PRO A 302 27.93 1.67 14.46
CA PRO A 302 27.96 2.66 13.40
C PRO A 302 28.28 2.04 12.03
N THR A 303 27.33 2.13 11.11
CA THR A 303 27.44 1.75 9.70
C THR A 303 27.86 2.91 8.81
N GLY A 304 27.64 4.15 9.26
CA GLY A 304 27.86 5.35 8.45
C GLY A 304 26.91 5.50 7.28
N THR A 305 25.77 4.79 7.26
CA THR A 305 24.81 4.81 6.14
C THR A 305 23.71 5.84 6.36
N PHE A 306 23.51 6.74 5.39
CA PHE A 306 22.52 7.81 5.48
C PHE A 306 21.47 7.69 4.38
N THR A 307 20.20 7.79 4.74
CA THR A 307 19.11 7.83 3.75
C THR A 307 19.14 9.13 2.95
N GLY A 308 18.64 9.11 1.71
CA GLY A 308 18.48 10.31 0.89
C GLY A 308 17.66 11.41 1.57
N ARG A 309 16.66 11.02 2.39
CA ARG A 309 15.88 11.96 3.22
C ARG A 309 16.74 12.68 4.26
N GLU A 310 17.61 11.95 4.96
CA GLU A 310 18.49 12.54 5.96
C GLU A 310 19.56 13.42 5.29
N ILE A 311 20.13 12.96 4.18
CA ILE A 311 21.08 13.75 3.38
C ILE A 311 20.44 15.07 2.93
N GLY A 312 19.18 15.05 2.50
CA GLY A 312 18.43 16.26 2.17
C GLY A 312 18.31 17.24 3.35
N ARG A 313 18.14 16.75 4.58
CA ARG A 313 18.12 17.59 5.80
C ARG A 313 19.50 18.15 6.12
N LEU A 314 20.56 17.35 5.96
CA LEU A 314 21.94 17.80 6.14
C LEU A 314 22.31 18.90 5.12
N ILE A 315 21.85 18.79 3.88
CA ILE A 315 22.00 19.86 2.88
C ILE A 315 21.24 21.12 3.31
N ALA A 316 20.00 20.95 3.79
CA ALA A 316 19.15 22.06 4.19
C ALA A 316 19.62 22.79 5.47
N SER A 317 20.46 22.17 6.31
CA SER A 317 20.99 22.82 7.51
C SER A 317 21.99 23.93 7.20
N GLY A 318 22.64 23.90 6.03
CA GLY A 318 23.67 24.85 5.64
C GLY A 318 25.03 24.63 6.33
N GLU A 319 25.18 23.58 7.15
CA GLU A 319 26.43 23.28 7.86
C GLU A 319 27.47 22.54 7.02
N PHE A 320 27.06 22.04 5.85
CA PHE A 320 27.89 21.19 4.99
C PHE A 320 28.26 21.92 3.69
N GLU A 321 29.54 21.85 3.34
CA GLU A 321 30.04 22.22 2.04
C GLU A 321 29.71 21.12 1.02
N ARG A 322 29.04 21.50 -0.07
CA ARG A 322 28.75 20.60 -1.20
C ARG A 322 29.91 20.63 -2.18
N ARG A 323 30.48 19.47 -2.49
CA ARG A 323 31.63 19.34 -3.40
C ARG A 323 31.28 18.43 -4.56
N TRP A 324 31.36 18.99 -5.77
CA TRP A 324 31.18 18.27 -7.03
C TRP A 324 32.51 17.78 -7.58
N ASP A 325 32.58 16.49 -7.88
CA ASP A 325 33.69 15.89 -8.62
C ASP A 325 33.28 15.76 -10.10
N ASP A 326 33.90 16.57 -10.96
CA ASP A 326 33.55 16.59 -12.37
C ASP A 326 34.11 15.39 -13.16
N VAL A 327 35.15 14.72 -12.66
CA VAL A 327 35.64 13.49 -13.27
C VAL A 327 34.67 12.36 -12.92
N ALA A 328 34.43 12.15 -11.63
CA ALA A 328 33.59 11.05 -11.16
C ALA A 328 32.09 11.25 -11.45
N LYS A 329 31.67 12.48 -11.78
CA LYS A 329 30.27 12.90 -11.86
C LYS A 329 29.50 12.50 -10.60
N ALA A 330 30.10 12.78 -9.45
CA ALA A 330 29.63 12.41 -8.13
C ALA A 330 29.76 13.58 -7.15
N GLU A 331 29.03 13.50 -6.04
CA GLU A 331 28.93 14.60 -5.09
C GLU A 331 29.23 14.14 -3.66
N THR A 332 29.81 15.03 -2.86
CA THR A 332 30.04 14.83 -1.43
C THR A 332 29.56 16.01 -0.61
N LEU A 333 29.23 15.74 0.66
CA LEU A 333 29.05 16.75 1.71
C LEU A 333 30.23 16.69 2.66
N TYR A 334 30.79 17.85 3.01
CA TYR A 334 31.87 17.94 3.99
C TYR A 334 31.57 18.96 5.08
N ARG A 335 31.83 18.61 6.34
CA ARG A 335 31.77 19.52 7.48
C ARG A 335 33.12 19.57 8.18
N ALA A 336 33.72 20.75 8.23
CA ALA A 336 35.09 20.92 8.72
C ALA A 336 35.24 20.68 10.23
N GLY A 337 34.22 21.01 11.04
CA GLY A 337 34.32 20.95 12.50
C GLY A 337 34.62 19.57 13.06
N ASP A 338 33.98 18.53 12.52
CA ASP A 338 34.16 17.12 12.91
C ASP A 338 34.78 16.25 11.79
N GLY A 339 35.13 16.88 10.66
CA GLY A 339 35.63 16.19 9.47
C GLY A 339 34.65 15.15 8.94
N LEU A 340 33.33 15.41 9.07
CA LEU A 340 32.30 14.51 8.55
C LEU A 340 32.25 14.66 7.01
N LEU A 341 32.60 13.58 6.31
CA LEU A 341 32.52 13.49 4.85
C LEU A 341 31.47 12.45 4.47
N LEU A 342 30.56 12.81 3.57
CA LEU A 342 29.49 11.93 3.08
C LEU A 342 29.51 11.88 1.55
N SER A 343 29.57 10.69 0.96
CA SER A 343 29.41 10.45 -0.48
C SER A 343 28.03 9.87 -0.77
N PHE A 344 27.33 10.43 -1.76
CA PHE A 344 25.94 10.07 -2.05
C PHE A 344 25.57 10.30 -3.52
N GLU A 345 24.42 9.74 -3.90
CA GLU A 345 23.82 9.97 -5.20
C GLU A 345 22.95 11.24 -5.16
N SER A 346 23.43 12.32 -5.77
CA SER A 346 22.68 13.58 -5.87
C SER A 346 21.83 13.62 -7.16
N PRO A 347 20.82 14.50 -7.26
CA PRO A 347 20.07 14.67 -8.50
C PRO A 347 20.95 14.98 -9.71
N ARG A 348 22.05 15.73 -9.51
CA ARG A 348 23.02 16.04 -10.57
C ARG A 348 23.81 14.79 -10.99
N ALA A 349 24.26 14.00 -10.03
CA ALA A 349 24.97 12.74 -10.29
C ALA A 349 24.06 11.74 -11.02
N LEU A 350 22.81 11.58 -10.57
CA LEU A 350 21.82 10.72 -11.21
C LEU A 350 21.55 11.13 -12.66
N ALA A 351 21.40 12.43 -12.94
CA ALA A 351 21.21 12.91 -14.31
C ALA A 351 22.37 12.51 -15.24
N ALA A 352 23.61 12.60 -14.75
CA ALA A 352 24.79 12.17 -15.51
C ALA A 352 24.78 10.67 -15.77
N LYS A 353 24.37 9.86 -14.79
CA LYS A 353 24.28 8.40 -14.91
C LYS A 353 23.14 7.93 -15.81
N LEU A 354 21.99 8.61 -15.79
CA LEU A 354 20.88 8.38 -16.72
C LEU A 354 21.31 8.69 -18.16
N ALA A 355 21.94 9.84 -18.40
CA ALA A 355 22.46 10.19 -19.72
C ALA A 355 23.53 9.20 -20.20
N PHE A 356 24.37 8.68 -19.30
CA PHE A 356 25.31 7.61 -19.62
C PHE A 356 24.60 6.31 -19.98
N ALA A 357 23.60 5.90 -19.19
CA ALA A 357 22.82 4.69 -19.45
C ALA A 357 22.14 4.72 -20.83
N ASP A 358 21.55 5.87 -21.19
CA ASP A 358 20.94 6.07 -22.50
C ASP A 358 21.96 5.96 -23.64
N ARG A 359 23.11 6.64 -23.51
CA ARG A 359 24.19 6.61 -24.50
C ARG A 359 24.76 5.22 -24.71
N GLU A 360 24.90 4.45 -23.64
CA GLU A 360 25.43 3.10 -23.69
C GLU A 360 24.41 2.05 -24.14
N GLY A 361 23.13 2.44 -24.29
CA GLY A 361 22.02 1.57 -24.67
C GLY A 361 21.66 0.56 -23.59
N LEU A 362 21.77 0.95 -22.32
CA LEU A 362 21.51 0.09 -21.17
C LEU A 362 20.02 -0.21 -21.02
N ALA A 363 19.70 -1.33 -20.38
CA ALA A 363 18.33 -1.76 -20.13
C ALA A 363 17.56 -0.81 -19.21
N GLY A 364 18.26 -0.02 -18.38
CA GLY A 364 17.68 0.93 -17.45
C GLY A 364 18.48 1.08 -16.16
N ILE A 365 17.81 1.49 -15.09
CA ILE A 365 18.40 1.62 -13.75
C ILE A 365 17.56 0.94 -12.68
N SER A 366 18.19 0.58 -11.57
CA SER A 366 17.55 0.16 -10.35
C SER A 366 18.01 1.00 -9.16
N LEU A 367 17.17 1.13 -8.13
CA LEU A 367 17.44 1.96 -6.96
C LEU A 367 17.39 1.12 -5.69
N TRP A 368 18.53 1.03 -4.99
CA TRP A 368 18.65 0.41 -3.68
C TRP A 368 18.75 1.48 -2.58
N GLU A 369 17.73 1.69 -1.75
CA GLU A 369 16.42 1.04 -1.73
C GLU A 369 15.29 2.06 -1.52
N LEU A 370 14.05 1.66 -1.83
CA LEU A 370 12.90 2.56 -1.91
C LEU A 370 12.59 3.29 -0.60
N GLY A 371 12.80 2.66 0.56
CA GLY A 371 12.59 3.24 1.88
C GLY A 371 13.57 4.37 2.23
N SER A 372 14.70 4.45 1.52
CA SER A 372 15.74 5.46 1.71
C SER A 372 15.57 6.68 0.82
N ASP A 373 14.76 6.58 -0.24
CA ASP A 373 14.52 7.70 -1.15
C ASP A 373 13.53 8.74 -0.56
N ALA A 374 13.58 9.96 -1.07
CA ALA A 374 12.65 11.03 -0.73
C ALA A 374 11.36 10.95 -1.57
N GLN A 375 10.26 11.56 -1.09
CA GLN A 375 8.92 11.43 -1.71
C GLN A 375 8.79 12.03 -3.13
N ASP A 376 9.77 12.81 -3.59
CA ASP A 376 10.00 13.16 -5.01
C ASP A 376 11.52 13.16 -5.30
N GLY A 377 12.19 12.11 -4.82
CA GLY A 377 13.65 11.96 -4.88
C GLY A 377 14.16 11.37 -6.19
N LEU A 378 15.17 10.51 -6.07
CA LEU A 378 15.92 9.97 -7.20
C LEU A 378 15.03 9.15 -8.15
N LEU A 379 14.11 8.35 -7.61
CA LEU A 379 13.19 7.57 -8.43
C LEU A 379 12.26 8.46 -9.26
N ALA A 380 11.74 9.52 -8.66
CA ALA A 380 10.84 10.45 -9.34
C ALA A 380 11.56 11.16 -10.49
N GLN A 381 12.83 11.54 -10.27
CA GLN A 381 13.68 12.13 -11.30
C GLN A 381 13.94 11.14 -12.45
N ALA A 382 14.30 9.90 -12.15
CA ALA A 382 14.54 8.90 -13.18
C ALA A 382 13.27 8.56 -13.98
N TYR A 383 12.12 8.50 -13.32
CA TYR A 383 10.83 8.38 -14.01
C TYR A 383 10.56 9.57 -14.95
N ALA A 384 10.82 10.80 -14.49
CA ALA A 384 10.62 12.01 -15.29
C ALA A 384 11.58 12.08 -16.50
N HIS A 385 12.78 11.54 -16.37
CA HIS A 385 13.76 11.45 -17.45
C HIS A 385 13.24 10.57 -18.61
N HIS A 386 12.68 9.39 -18.31
CA HIS A 386 12.16 8.48 -19.34
C HIS A 386 10.70 8.77 -19.75
N HIS A 387 9.93 9.46 -18.91
CA HIS A 387 8.51 9.77 -19.15
C HIS A 387 8.19 11.26 -18.94
N PRO A 388 8.84 12.19 -19.69
CA PRO A 388 8.75 13.62 -19.43
C PRO A 388 7.32 14.17 -19.52
N TRP A 389 6.52 13.68 -20.48
CA TRP A 389 5.13 14.11 -20.64
C TRP A 389 4.23 13.63 -19.50
N ALA A 390 4.37 12.36 -19.10
CA ALA A 390 3.59 11.81 -17.99
C ALA A 390 3.95 12.49 -16.66
N ALA A 391 5.24 12.74 -16.42
CA ALA A 391 5.70 13.46 -15.24
C ALA A 391 5.20 14.92 -15.21
N ARG A 392 5.25 15.64 -16.34
CA ARG A 392 4.69 17.00 -16.46
C ARG A 392 3.19 17.01 -16.21
N TRP A 393 2.46 16.03 -16.75
CA TRP A 393 1.02 15.89 -16.50
C TRP A 393 0.73 15.63 -15.02
N GLN A 394 1.44 14.71 -14.36
CA GLN A 394 1.30 14.46 -12.92
C GLN A 394 1.64 15.69 -12.07
N ALA A 395 2.65 16.46 -12.46
CA ALA A 395 3.00 17.72 -11.81
C ALA A 395 1.89 18.76 -11.97
N LEU A 396 1.32 18.89 -13.17
CA LEU A 396 0.17 19.77 -13.43
C LEU A 396 -1.06 19.36 -12.62
N CYS A 397 -1.40 18.07 -12.58
CA CYS A 397 -2.52 17.58 -11.76
C CYS A 397 -2.31 17.87 -10.27
N ARG A 398 -1.09 17.70 -9.75
CA ARG A 398 -0.75 18.02 -8.35
C ARG A 398 -0.84 19.53 -8.08
N ALA A 399 -0.33 20.35 -8.99
CA ALA A 399 -0.36 21.81 -8.86
C ALA A 399 -1.77 22.40 -9.00
N ALA A 400 -2.61 21.80 -9.86
CA ALA A 400 -3.98 22.22 -10.08
C ALA A 400 -4.95 21.76 -8.99
N GLY A 401 -4.57 20.76 -8.17
CA GLY A 401 -5.42 20.24 -7.09
C GLY A 401 -6.83 19.86 -7.58
N THR A 402 -7.86 20.22 -6.83
CA THR A 402 -9.28 19.96 -7.16
C THR A 402 -9.85 20.87 -8.25
N ALA A 403 -9.07 21.77 -8.85
CA ALA A 403 -9.57 22.74 -9.83
C ALA A 403 -9.65 22.19 -11.27
N LEU A 404 -8.92 21.11 -11.58
CA LEU A 404 -8.89 20.53 -12.93
C LEU A 404 -10.25 19.98 -13.41
N PRO A 405 -11.05 19.28 -12.57
CA PRO A 405 -12.41 18.86 -12.93
C PRO A 405 -13.35 20.04 -13.24
N TRP A 406 -13.19 21.17 -12.54
CA TRP A 406 -13.97 22.39 -12.79
C TRP A 406 -13.61 23.06 -14.11
N LEU A 407 -12.31 23.21 -14.40
CA LEU A 407 -11.83 23.80 -15.66
C LEU A 407 -12.14 22.89 -16.87
N ALA A 408 -12.03 21.58 -16.72
CA ALA A 408 -12.45 20.62 -17.74
C ALA A 408 -13.97 20.65 -17.95
N GLY A 409 -14.76 20.72 -16.87
CA GLY A 409 -16.23 20.85 -16.95
C GLY A 409 -16.69 22.12 -17.66
N VAL A 410 -16.05 23.27 -17.39
CA VAL A 410 -16.39 24.55 -18.02
C VAL A 410 -15.99 24.58 -19.50
N THR A 411 -14.83 24.05 -19.86
CA THR A 411 -14.37 24.01 -21.26
C THR A 411 -15.16 23.00 -22.09
N PHE A 412 -15.45 21.80 -21.55
CA PHE A 412 -16.24 20.78 -22.24
C PHE A 412 -17.71 21.20 -22.35
N GLY A 413 -18.28 21.81 -21.30
CA GLY A 413 -19.62 22.38 -21.32
C GLY A 413 -19.74 23.54 -22.31
N GLY A 414 -18.73 24.41 -22.40
CA GLY A 414 -18.67 25.50 -23.37
C GLY A 414 -18.59 25.00 -24.82
N LEU A 415 -17.74 24.02 -25.10
CA LEU A 415 -17.62 23.39 -26.43
C LEU A 415 -18.88 22.63 -26.84
N LEU A 416 -19.50 21.89 -25.91
CA LEU A 416 -20.76 21.18 -26.16
C LEU A 416 -21.91 22.17 -26.39
N GLY A 417 -21.95 23.27 -25.64
CA GLY A 417 -22.90 24.36 -25.83
C GLY A 417 -22.75 25.03 -27.19
N ALA A 418 -21.52 25.35 -27.60
CA ALA A 418 -21.24 25.91 -28.93
C ALA A 418 -21.60 24.95 -30.07
N LEU A 419 -21.32 23.65 -29.91
CA LEU A 419 -21.69 22.61 -30.88
C LEU A 419 -23.21 22.42 -30.97
N LEU A 420 -23.92 22.45 -29.83
CA LEU A 420 -25.39 22.38 -29.79
C LEU A 420 -26.02 23.63 -30.41
N LEU A 421 -25.43 24.81 -30.20
CA LEU A 421 -25.87 26.06 -30.83
C LEU A 421 -25.64 26.02 -32.34
N ALA A 422 -24.46 25.60 -32.79
CA ALA A 422 -24.14 25.40 -34.20
C ALA A 422 -25.04 24.34 -34.85
N TRP A 423 -25.33 23.23 -34.16
CA TRP A 423 -26.26 22.21 -34.62
C TRP A 423 -27.70 22.73 -34.68
N ARG A 424 -28.16 23.49 -33.68
CA ARG A 424 -29.49 24.13 -33.70
C ARG A 424 -29.61 25.12 -34.86
N LEU A 425 -28.59 25.94 -35.10
CA LEU A 425 -28.54 26.89 -36.22
C LEU A 425 -28.51 26.17 -37.57
N HIS A 426 -27.74 25.10 -37.69
CA HIS A 426 -27.68 24.27 -38.90
C HIS A 426 -29.01 23.55 -39.16
N ARG A 427 -29.64 22.98 -38.12
CA ARG A 427 -30.96 22.33 -38.23
C ARG A 427 -32.06 23.33 -38.53
N ARG A 428 -31.97 24.57 -38.03
CA ARG A 428 -32.89 25.66 -38.37
C ARG A 428 -32.77 26.05 -39.84
N ARG A 429 -31.55 26.23 -40.36
CA ARG A 429 -31.29 26.48 -41.80
C ARG A 429 -31.81 25.35 -42.69
N HIS A 430 -31.60 24.09 -42.30
CA HIS A 430 -32.14 22.94 -43.04
C HIS A 430 -33.67 22.85 -42.99
N ARG A 431 -34.30 23.22 -41.86
CA ARG A 431 -35.77 23.28 -41.75
C ARG A 431 -36.36 24.44 -42.55
N GLU A 432 -35.67 25.58 -42.62
CA GLU A 432 -36.06 26.71 -43.47
C GLU A 432 -35.92 26.37 -44.96
N GLN A 433 -34.88 25.64 -45.37
CA GLN A 433 -34.72 25.16 -46.76
C GLN A 433 -35.74 24.06 -47.11
N ALA A 434 -36.09 23.16 -46.18
CA ALA A 434 -37.13 22.16 -46.38
C ALA A 434 -38.54 22.79 -46.51
N ARG A 435 -38.84 23.83 -45.72
CA ARG A 435 -40.10 24.58 -45.79
C ARG A 435 -40.30 25.32 -47.12
N HIS A 436 -39.24 25.89 -47.71
CA HIS A 436 -39.35 26.53 -49.02
C HIS A 436 -39.59 25.54 -50.18
N GLY A 437 -39.06 24.32 -50.09
CA GLY A 437 -39.30 23.27 -51.10
C GLY A 437 -40.67 22.60 -51.01
N GLU A 438 -41.32 22.66 -49.85
CA GLU A 438 -42.65 22.10 -49.60
C GLU A 438 -43.76 23.11 -49.97
N ILE A 439 -43.55 24.40 -49.70
CA ILE A 439 -44.45 25.49 -50.13
C ILE A 439 -44.54 25.59 -51.66
N ALA A 440 -43.43 25.42 -52.38
CA ALA A 440 -43.41 25.40 -53.85
C ALA A 440 -44.11 24.17 -54.47
N ARG A 441 -44.18 23.05 -53.74
CA ARG A 441 -44.89 21.83 -54.16
C ARG A 441 -46.38 21.89 -53.87
N VAL A 442 -46.77 22.55 -52.78
CA VAL A 442 -48.17 22.76 -52.39
C VAL A 442 -48.86 23.78 -53.31
N ILE A 443 -48.21 24.89 -53.65
CA ILE A 443 -48.78 25.92 -54.55
C ILE A 443 -49.10 25.37 -55.96
N ASN A 444 -48.30 24.42 -56.47
CA ASN A 444 -48.50 23.82 -57.79
C ASN A 444 -49.51 22.66 -57.84
N ALA A 445 -49.97 22.16 -56.69
CA ALA A 445 -50.96 21.06 -56.59
C ALA A 445 -52.35 21.54 -56.15
N LEU A 446 -52.49 22.81 -55.79
CA LEU A 446 -53.68 23.42 -55.19
C LEU A 446 -54.95 23.43 -56.08
N PRO A 447 -54.88 23.60 -57.42
CA PRO A 447 -56.09 23.64 -58.25
C PRO A 447 -56.85 22.30 -58.29
N ALA A 448 -56.14 21.16 -58.34
CA ALA A 448 -56.78 19.84 -58.47
C ALA A 448 -57.34 19.30 -57.14
N GLN A 449 -56.80 19.74 -56.00
CA GLN A 449 -57.27 19.30 -54.68
C GLN A 449 -58.47 20.13 -54.16
N LEU A 450 -58.63 21.37 -54.63
CA LEU A 450 -59.77 22.21 -54.25
C LEU A 450 -61.09 21.66 -54.80
N ASP A 451 -61.10 21.18 -56.05
CA ASP A 451 -62.29 20.63 -56.71
C ASP A 451 -62.75 19.30 -56.06
N ALA A 452 -61.81 18.46 -55.65
CA ALA A 452 -62.11 17.21 -54.93
C ALA A 452 -62.63 17.47 -53.50
N THR A 453 -62.14 18.53 -52.85
CA THR A 453 -62.53 18.88 -51.47
C THR A 453 -63.92 19.53 -51.43
N ILE A 454 -64.27 20.35 -52.42
CA ILE A 454 -65.62 20.92 -52.54
C ILE A 454 -66.67 19.80 -52.68
N ALA A 455 -66.39 18.78 -53.52
CA ALA A 455 -67.29 17.64 -53.70
C ALA A 455 -67.43 16.78 -52.41
N ALA A 456 -66.34 16.56 -51.67
CA ALA A 456 -66.35 15.82 -50.41
C ALA A 456 -67.02 16.59 -49.25
N VAL A 457 -66.90 17.91 -49.20
CA VAL A 457 -67.56 18.77 -48.19
C VAL A 457 -69.07 18.84 -48.42
N ASP A 458 -69.55 18.87 -49.66
CA ASP A 458 -70.99 18.79 -49.96
C ASP A 458 -71.59 17.42 -49.67
N ALA A 459 -70.80 16.34 -49.75
CA ALA A 459 -71.19 15.00 -49.32
C ALA A 459 -71.16 14.87 -47.78
N GLY A 460 -70.21 15.51 -47.10
CA GLY A 460 -70.07 15.53 -45.65
C GLY A 460 -71.12 16.37 -44.93
N LYS A 461 -71.47 17.55 -45.46
CA LYS A 461 -72.55 18.40 -44.93
C LYS A 461 -73.92 17.70 -44.96
N ARG A 462 -74.17 16.90 -46.00
CA ARG A 462 -75.39 16.06 -46.11
C ARG A 462 -75.41 14.89 -45.13
N ARG A 463 -74.25 14.40 -44.68
CA ARG A 463 -74.12 13.30 -43.69
C ARG A 463 -74.14 13.78 -42.24
N LEU A 464 -73.64 15.00 -41.96
CA LEU A 464 -73.63 15.60 -40.62
C LEU A 464 -74.94 16.27 -40.21
N ALA A 465 -75.88 16.49 -41.14
CA ALA A 465 -77.22 16.99 -40.84
C ALA A 465 -78.17 15.93 -40.23
N ALA A 466 -77.72 14.67 -40.07
CA ALA A 466 -78.60 13.54 -39.74
C ALA A 466 -78.31 12.83 -38.41
N ARG A 467 -77.40 13.29 -37.54
CA ARG A 467 -77.18 12.70 -36.19
C ARG A 467 -76.38 13.63 -35.25
N PRO A 468 -76.98 14.16 -34.17
CA PRO A 468 -76.25 14.84 -33.10
C PRO A 468 -75.51 13.81 -32.23
N ILE A 469 -74.21 14.03 -31.98
CA ILE A 469 -73.36 13.16 -31.16
C ILE A 469 -73.39 13.65 -29.71
N ASP A 470 -73.76 12.74 -28.81
CA ASP A 470 -73.85 12.88 -27.35
C ASP A 470 -72.46 12.66 -26.70
N VAL A 471 -72.07 13.51 -25.74
CA VAL A 471 -70.72 13.61 -25.16
C VAL A 471 -70.60 12.83 -23.84
N THR A 472 -71.37 11.75 -23.67
CA THR A 472 -71.48 11.00 -22.41
C THR A 472 -70.70 9.68 -22.35
N ALA A 473 -69.65 9.52 -23.17
CA ALA A 473 -68.77 8.34 -23.15
C ALA A 473 -67.29 8.70 -22.97
N LEU A 474 -66.93 9.14 -21.75
CA LEU A 474 -65.54 9.14 -21.27
C LEU A 474 -65.33 7.89 -20.42
N ASP A 475 -64.57 6.93 -20.94
CA ASP A 475 -64.28 5.65 -20.31
C ASP A 475 -63.29 5.81 -19.14
N LEU A 476 -63.84 5.84 -17.92
CA LEU A 476 -63.08 5.93 -16.67
C LEU A 476 -62.28 4.65 -16.37
N ALA A 477 -62.58 3.52 -17.02
CA ALA A 477 -61.84 2.27 -16.80
C ALA A 477 -60.41 2.32 -17.37
N ALA A 478 -60.17 3.16 -18.39
CA ALA A 478 -58.85 3.38 -18.95
C ALA A 478 -57.91 4.19 -18.02
N LEU A 479 -58.46 4.91 -17.03
CA LEU A 479 -57.69 5.61 -16.00
C LEU A 479 -57.32 4.72 -14.81
N ASP A 480 -58.18 3.77 -14.44
CA ASP A 480 -57.89 2.80 -13.35
C ASP A 480 -56.80 1.78 -13.74
N THR A 481 -56.68 1.45 -15.02
CA THR A 481 -55.61 0.53 -15.50
C THR A 481 -54.20 1.13 -15.35
N LEU A 482 -54.09 2.47 -15.20
CA LEU A 482 -52.84 3.18 -15.00
C LEU A 482 -52.46 3.27 -13.51
N ALA A 483 -53.44 3.20 -12.59
CA ALA A 483 -53.21 3.18 -11.15
C ALA A 483 -52.75 1.78 -10.66
N GLU A 484 -53.31 0.71 -11.21
CA GLU A 484 -52.97 -0.67 -10.81
C GLU A 484 -51.53 -1.09 -11.17
N ARG A 485 -50.91 -0.46 -12.17
CA ARG A 485 -49.52 -0.75 -12.57
C ARG A 485 -48.46 -0.17 -11.61
N SER A 486 -48.84 0.68 -10.66
CA SER A 486 -47.90 1.27 -9.69
C SER A 486 -47.71 0.39 -8.44
N ASP A 487 -48.63 -0.51 -8.12
CA ASP A 487 -48.59 -1.29 -6.87
C ASP A 487 -47.75 -2.58 -7.00
N ALA A 488 -47.58 -3.10 -8.22
CA ALA A 488 -46.69 -4.23 -8.50
C ALA A 488 -45.19 -3.90 -8.35
N LEU A 489 -44.79 -2.62 -8.50
CA LEU A 489 -43.41 -2.19 -8.31
C LEU A 489 -43.04 -2.03 -6.82
N ARG A 490 -44.03 -1.79 -5.96
CA ARG A 490 -43.85 -1.63 -4.52
C ARG A 490 -43.66 -2.97 -3.81
N THR A 491 -44.28 -4.04 -4.31
CA THR A 491 -44.21 -5.38 -3.72
C THR A 491 -42.95 -6.16 -4.14
N GLN A 492 -42.26 -5.77 -5.22
CA GLN A 492 -40.99 -6.38 -5.63
C GLN A 492 -39.74 -5.81 -4.91
N LEU A 493 -39.85 -4.68 -4.22
CA LEU A 493 -38.72 -4.04 -3.52
C LEU A 493 -38.67 -4.33 -2.00
N LEU A 494 -39.67 -5.01 -1.45
CA LEU A 494 -39.75 -5.36 -0.03
C LEU A 494 -38.79 -6.49 0.45
N PRO A 495 -38.22 -7.39 -0.40
CA PRO A 495 -37.26 -8.39 0.06
C PRO A 495 -35.83 -7.88 0.28
N LEU A 496 -35.51 -6.62 -0.05
CA LEU A 496 -34.15 -6.06 0.07
C LEU A 496 -33.82 -5.47 1.45
N THR A 497 -34.73 -5.58 2.44
CA THR A 497 -34.54 -5.00 3.78
C THR A 497 -34.50 -6.02 4.93
N GLN A 498 -34.45 -7.34 4.66
CA GLN A 498 -34.37 -8.35 5.72
C GLN A 498 -33.28 -9.40 5.44
N ARG A 499 -32.05 -9.13 5.92
CA ARG A 499 -31.05 -10.13 6.36
C ARG A 499 -29.86 -9.40 7.00
N ALA A 500 -30.09 -8.85 8.19
CA ALA A 500 -29.07 -8.20 9.04
C ALA A 500 -29.17 -8.61 10.53
N ALA A 501 -29.95 -9.64 10.85
CA ALA A 501 -30.11 -10.12 12.22
C ALA A 501 -28.85 -10.83 12.80
N PRO A 502 -28.13 -11.70 12.05
CA PRO A 502 -27.02 -12.46 12.64
C PRO A 502 -25.86 -11.57 13.11
N LEU A 503 -25.57 -10.49 12.39
CA LEU A 503 -24.43 -9.61 12.66
C LEU A 503 -24.64 -8.71 13.88
N ARG A 504 -25.87 -8.23 14.12
CA ARG A 504 -26.18 -7.40 15.30
C ARG A 504 -26.21 -8.20 16.60
N GLU A 505 -26.62 -9.46 16.53
CA GLU A 505 -26.58 -10.36 17.69
C GLU A 505 -25.14 -10.76 18.04
N LEU A 506 -24.28 -11.00 17.04
CA LEU A 506 -22.85 -11.25 17.23
C LEU A 506 -22.11 -10.01 17.81
N GLU A 507 -22.48 -8.79 17.40
CA GLU A 507 -21.94 -7.55 17.99
C GLU A 507 -22.38 -7.37 19.46
N ARG A 508 -23.64 -7.68 19.80
CA ARG A 508 -24.12 -7.70 21.20
C ARG A 508 -23.38 -8.73 22.03
N PHE A 509 -23.20 -9.93 21.50
CA PHE A 509 -22.49 -11.02 22.15
C PHE A 509 -21.03 -10.67 22.44
N SER A 510 -20.33 -10.13 21.44
CA SER A 510 -18.95 -9.68 21.59
C SER A 510 -18.83 -8.58 22.65
N GLY A 511 -19.82 -7.68 22.73
CA GLY A 511 -19.87 -6.64 23.77
C GLY A 511 -20.12 -7.19 25.17
N ALA A 512 -20.99 -8.19 25.32
CA ALA A 512 -21.31 -8.84 26.59
C ALA A 512 -20.11 -9.64 27.14
N ILE A 513 -19.38 -10.36 26.27
CA ILE A 513 -18.19 -11.13 26.67
C ILE A 513 -16.99 -10.23 27.01
N ALA A 514 -16.82 -9.12 26.29
CA ALA A 514 -15.65 -8.25 26.45
C ALA A 514 -15.55 -7.58 27.84
N GLY A 515 -16.64 -7.57 28.63
CA GLY A 515 -16.66 -7.01 29.98
C GLY A 515 -16.26 -7.97 31.10
N GLU A 516 -16.21 -9.28 30.83
CA GLU A 516 -16.09 -10.31 31.87
C GLU A 516 -14.63 -10.70 32.16
N ARG A 517 -14.30 -10.86 33.45
CA ARG A 517 -12.91 -10.93 33.94
C ARG A 517 -12.39 -12.34 34.21
N SER A 518 -13.26 -13.36 34.29
CA SER A 518 -12.88 -14.77 34.51
C SER A 518 -13.52 -15.68 33.46
N LEU A 519 -12.95 -16.89 33.28
CA LEU A 519 -13.52 -17.90 32.37
C LEU A 519 -14.95 -18.29 32.80
N GLU A 520 -15.18 -18.49 34.09
CA GLU A 520 -16.49 -18.81 34.65
C GLU A 520 -17.52 -17.70 34.39
N CYS A 521 -17.18 -16.43 34.63
CA CYS A 521 -18.10 -15.32 34.38
C CYS A 521 -18.40 -15.14 32.88
N MET A 522 -17.43 -15.45 32.02
CA MET A 522 -17.59 -15.43 30.57
C MET A 522 -18.53 -16.55 30.10
N LEU A 523 -18.35 -17.77 30.61
CA LEU A 523 -19.23 -18.89 30.30
C LEU A 523 -20.66 -18.65 30.81
N ASP A 524 -20.82 -18.06 31.99
CA ASP A 524 -22.13 -17.63 32.51
C ASP A 524 -22.79 -16.55 31.64
N ALA A 525 -22.03 -15.55 31.20
CA ALA A 525 -22.55 -14.53 30.28
C ALA A 525 -22.95 -15.13 28.92
N MET A 526 -22.21 -16.15 28.46
CA MET A 526 -22.55 -16.90 27.25
C MET A 526 -23.84 -17.71 27.42
N VAL A 527 -24.01 -18.45 28.52
CA VAL A 527 -25.24 -19.19 28.83
C VAL A 527 -26.43 -18.24 28.85
N ARG A 528 -26.30 -17.08 29.51
CA ARG A 528 -27.36 -16.06 29.53
C ARG A 528 -27.71 -15.55 28.13
N PHE A 529 -26.70 -15.19 27.33
CA PHE A 529 -26.92 -14.71 25.97
C PHE A 529 -27.59 -15.77 25.06
N LEU A 530 -27.20 -17.03 25.20
CA LEU A 530 -27.77 -18.14 24.44
C LEU A 530 -29.17 -18.50 24.93
N GLY A 531 -29.45 -18.38 26.23
CA GLY A 531 -30.79 -18.56 26.80
C GLY A 531 -31.81 -17.52 26.31
N ASP A 532 -31.34 -16.33 25.89
CA ASP A 532 -32.18 -15.29 25.30
C ASP A 532 -32.53 -15.54 23.81
N ASP A 533 -31.88 -16.51 23.14
CA ASP A 533 -32.18 -16.86 21.75
C ASP A 533 -33.49 -17.66 21.67
N PRO A 534 -34.49 -17.21 20.88
CA PRO A 534 -35.81 -17.85 20.83
C PRO A 534 -35.77 -19.29 20.29
N ARG A 535 -34.68 -19.71 19.64
CA ARG A 535 -34.49 -21.09 19.14
C ARG A 535 -33.99 -22.05 20.21
N ILE A 536 -33.39 -21.53 21.29
CA ILE A 536 -32.81 -22.33 22.37
C ILE A 536 -33.88 -22.60 23.44
N ALA A 537 -34.02 -23.88 23.77
CA ALA A 537 -34.86 -24.36 24.86
C ALA A 537 -34.11 -24.27 26.19
N ASP A 538 -32.83 -24.64 26.17
CA ASP A 538 -31.98 -24.73 27.35
C ASP A 538 -30.49 -24.67 26.96
N ALA A 539 -29.65 -24.13 27.85
CA ALA A 539 -28.21 -24.00 27.67
C ALA A 539 -27.49 -24.24 29.00
N GLU A 540 -26.58 -25.22 29.05
CA GLU A 540 -25.89 -25.62 30.27
C GLU A 540 -24.37 -25.74 30.03
N ILE A 541 -23.57 -25.42 31.06
CA ILE A 541 -22.14 -25.72 31.10
C ILE A 541 -21.96 -27.10 31.70
N ARG A 542 -21.10 -27.93 31.11
CA ARG A 542 -20.74 -29.25 31.63
C ARG A 542 -19.24 -29.46 31.63
N ASP A 543 -18.74 -30.10 32.67
CA ASP A 543 -17.36 -30.58 32.72
C ASP A 543 -17.20 -31.72 31.70
N ASP A 544 -16.30 -31.55 30.74
CA ASP A 544 -15.99 -32.51 29.68
C ASP A 544 -14.46 -32.62 29.56
N GLU A 545 -13.91 -33.77 29.98
CA GLU A 545 -12.47 -34.06 29.92
C GLU A 545 -12.00 -34.38 28.48
N SER A 546 -12.90 -34.38 27.48
CA SER A 546 -12.60 -34.78 26.11
C SER A 546 -12.93 -33.71 25.06
N ALA A 547 -11.89 -33.02 24.57
CA ALA A 547 -12.03 -32.09 23.45
C ALA A 547 -12.26 -32.86 22.13
N GLY A 548 -13.41 -32.63 21.49
CA GLY A 548 -13.72 -33.16 20.17
C GLY A 548 -12.97 -32.41 19.06
N ALA A 549 -12.83 -33.02 17.87
CA ALA A 549 -12.11 -32.43 16.74
C ALA A 549 -12.85 -31.26 16.05
N ASP A 550 -14.15 -31.06 16.32
CA ASP A 550 -14.96 -30.00 15.75
C ASP A 550 -15.53 -29.09 16.84
N VAL A 551 -15.54 -27.78 16.59
CA VAL A 551 -15.88 -26.73 17.59
C VAL A 551 -17.36 -26.75 17.94
N LEU A 552 -18.19 -27.22 17.02
CA LEU A 552 -19.64 -27.41 17.17
C LEU A 552 -20.03 -28.81 16.72
N CYS A 553 -20.48 -29.66 17.63
CA CYS A 553 -21.05 -30.97 17.35
C CYS A 553 -22.57 -30.90 17.49
N VAL A 554 -23.32 -31.08 16.40
CA VAL A 554 -24.80 -31.12 16.42
C VAL A 554 -25.25 -32.57 16.54
N ASP A 555 -26.23 -32.84 17.41
CA ASP A 555 -26.78 -34.18 17.61
C ASP A 555 -27.48 -34.68 16.33
N ALA A 556 -27.57 -36.01 16.18
CA ALA A 556 -28.12 -36.64 14.97
C ALA A 556 -29.59 -36.28 14.69
N ASP A 557 -30.36 -36.04 15.75
CA ASP A 557 -31.76 -35.57 15.68
C ASP A 557 -31.87 -34.05 15.48
N ARG A 558 -30.74 -33.33 15.50
CA ARG A 558 -30.60 -31.88 15.39
C ARG A 558 -31.38 -31.10 16.47
N CYS A 559 -31.75 -31.75 17.57
CA CYS A 559 -32.43 -31.14 18.70
C CYS A 559 -31.45 -30.66 19.78
N GLY A 560 -30.17 -31.03 19.69
CA GLY A 560 -29.12 -30.56 20.59
C GLY A 560 -27.80 -30.28 19.87
N ALA A 561 -26.92 -29.54 20.53
CA ALA A 561 -25.55 -29.32 20.08
C ALA A 561 -24.60 -29.13 21.26
N ARG A 562 -23.33 -29.50 21.07
CA ARG A 562 -22.25 -29.31 22.03
C ARG A 562 -21.15 -28.44 21.45
N PHE A 563 -20.70 -27.45 22.21
CA PHE A 563 -19.55 -26.61 21.89
C PHE A 563 -18.38 -27.09 22.75
N SER A 564 -17.28 -27.50 22.11
CA SER A 564 -16.05 -27.92 22.81
C SER A 564 -14.81 -27.44 22.04
N HIS A 565 -13.78 -26.99 22.78
CA HIS A 565 -12.51 -26.54 22.21
C HIS A 565 -11.45 -26.37 23.31
N ASP A 566 -10.18 -26.67 23.03
CA ASP A 566 -9.05 -26.60 23.99
C ASP A 566 -8.94 -25.25 24.74
N THR A 567 -9.40 -24.15 24.14
CA THR A 567 -9.35 -22.82 24.76
C THR A 567 -10.38 -22.61 25.87
N LEU A 568 -11.40 -23.47 25.94
CA LEU A 568 -12.45 -23.49 26.97
C LEU A 568 -12.05 -24.34 28.20
N ALA A 569 -10.83 -24.89 28.22
CA ALA A 569 -10.35 -25.82 29.25
C ALA A 569 -11.24 -27.08 29.31
N ASP A 570 -11.51 -27.61 30.51
CA ASP A 570 -12.30 -28.83 30.75
C ASP A 570 -13.82 -28.58 30.72
N TYR A 571 -14.26 -27.47 30.13
CA TYR A 571 -15.68 -27.10 30.04
C TYR A 571 -16.21 -27.22 28.62
N SER A 572 -17.41 -27.78 28.50
CA SER A 572 -18.23 -27.81 27.29
C SER A 572 -19.55 -27.08 27.51
N LEU A 573 -20.11 -26.54 26.44
CA LEU A 573 -21.43 -25.93 26.47
C LEU A 573 -22.41 -26.81 25.73
N VAL A 574 -23.51 -27.21 26.38
CA VAL A 574 -24.54 -28.05 25.79
C VAL A 574 -25.80 -27.22 25.56
N LEU A 575 -26.29 -27.22 24.33
CA LEU A 575 -27.49 -26.53 23.90
C LEU A 575 -28.58 -27.52 23.55
N ARG A 576 -29.82 -27.18 23.92
CA ARG A 576 -31.03 -27.86 23.45
C ARG A 576 -31.89 -26.87 22.67
N PHE A 577 -32.37 -27.27 21.51
CA PHE A 577 -33.19 -26.43 20.64
C PHE A 577 -34.67 -26.75 20.83
N ARG A 578 -35.54 -25.74 20.69
CA ARG A 578 -37.01 -25.91 20.81
C ARG A 578 -37.61 -26.66 19.62
N SER A 579 -36.90 -26.70 18.50
CA SER A 579 -37.24 -27.41 17.28
C SER A 579 -35.95 -27.87 16.58
N PRO A 580 -35.99 -28.92 15.74
CA PRO A 580 -34.82 -29.38 14.99
C PRO A 580 -34.17 -28.25 14.20
N LEU A 581 -32.85 -28.12 14.31
CA LEU A 581 -32.09 -27.00 13.76
C LEU A 581 -32.11 -27.03 12.22
N SER A 582 -32.46 -25.93 11.57
CA SER A 582 -32.32 -25.83 10.10
C SER A 582 -30.84 -25.75 9.68
N LEU A 583 -30.54 -25.96 8.39
CA LEU A 583 -29.15 -25.83 7.88
C LEU A 583 -28.65 -24.38 7.96
N ASP A 584 -29.54 -23.39 7.78
CA ASP A 584 -29.20 -21.97 7.89
C ASP A 584 -28.94 -21.56 9.35
N ASP A 585 -29.70 -22.12 10.30
CA ASP A 585 -29.50 -21.89 11.74
C ASP A 585 -28.21 -22.57 12.24
N GLU A 586 -27.84 -23.74 11.69
CA GLU A 586 -26.56 -24.38 12.01
C GLU A 586 -25.36 -23.50 11.64
N ALA A 587 -25.40 -22.86 10.48
CA ALA A 587 -24.36 -21.94 10.05
C ALA A 587 -24.21 -20.76 11.02
N TYR A 588 -25.33 -20.27 11.59
CA TYR A 588 -25.32 -19.24 12.62
C TYR A 588 -24.63 -19.71 13.91
N PHE A 589 -25.03 -20.86 14.47
CA PHE A 589 -24.44 -21.37 15.71
C PHE A 589 -22.97 -21.79 15.54
N ARG A 590 -22.58 -22.27 14.35
CA ARG A 590 -21.17 -22.59 14.04
C ARG A 590 -20.30 -21.34 13.96
N SER A 591 -20.84 -20.26 13.38
CA SER A 591 -20.19 -18.96 13.36
C SER A 591 -20.04 -18.40 14.77
N LEU A 592 -21.07 -18.50 15.60
CA LEU A 592 -21.04 -18.07 17.01
C LEU A 592 -19.96 -18.82 17.81
N ALA A 593 -19.92 -20.16 17.70
CA ALA A 593 -18.91 -20.99 18.38
C ALA A 593 -17.47 -20.64 17.95
N SER A 594 -17.26 -20.36 16.66
CA SER A 594 -15.96 -19.94 16.13
C SER A 594 -15.51 -18.58 16.65
N GLN A 595 -16.43 -17.63 16.86
CA GLN A 595 -16.11 -16.32 17.42
C GLN A 595 -15.73 -16.40 18.90
N VAL A 596 -16.39 -17.25 19.68
CA VAL A 596 -16.02 -17.51 21.08
C VAL A 596 -14.56 -17.97 21.17
N VAL A 597 -14.18 -18.96 20.36
CA VAL A 597 -12.81 -19.49 20.32
C VAL A 597 -11.81 -18.39 19.92
N LEU A 598 -12.15 -17.55 18.94
CA LEU A 598 -11.30 -16.44 18.51
C LEU A 598 -11.05 -15.44 19.64
N ILE A 599 -12.10 -15.00 20.34
CA ILE A 599 -12.00 -14.07 21.47
C ILE A 599 -11.15 -14.69 22.58
N ARG A 600 -11.38 -15.97 22.89
CA ARG A 600 -10.61 -16.67 23.94
C ARG A 600 -9.13 -16.82 23.57
N ARG A 601 -8.82 -17.10 22.30
CA ARG A 601 -7.45 -17.15 21.80
C ARG A 601 -6.76 -15.79 21.88
N GLN A 602 -7.47 -14.71 21.57
CA GLN A 602 -6.93 -13.34 21.71
C GLN A 602 -6.64 -12.98 23.16
N LEU A 603 -7.53 -13.35 24.09
CA LEU A 603 -7.31 -13.14 25.52
C LEU A 603 -6.15 -14.01 26.06
N HIS A 604 -6.01 -15.24 25.58
CA HIS A 604 -4.90 -16.12 25.94
C HIS A 604 -3.55 -15.63 25.37
N GLU A 605 -3.54 -15.05 24.17
CA GLU A 605 -2.36 -14.40 23.57
C GLU A 605 -1.98 -13.12 24.33
N LEU A 606 -2.97 -12.32 24.75
CA LEU A 606 -2.75 -11.15 25.60
C LEU A 606 -2.20 -11.54 26.98
N ALA A 607 -2.68 -12.66 27.57
CA ALA A 607 -2.18 -13.22 28.83
C ALA A 607 -0.69 -13.59 28.81
N ARG A 608 -0.09 -13.80 27.62
CA ARG A 608 1.35 -14.07 27.45
C ARG A 608 2.23 -12.81 27.48
N GLN A 609 1.64 -11.62 27.60
CA GLN A 609 2.35 -10.34 27.69
C GLN A 609 2.04 -9.66 29.03
N PRO A 610 2.49 -10.21 30.17
CA PRO A 610 2.09 -9.80 31.51
C PRO A 610 2.40 -8.32 31.80
N GLN A 611 3.50 -7.80 31.24
CA GLN A 611 3.86 -6.40 31.39
C GLN A 611 2.93 -5.46 30.63
N LEU A 612 2.55 -5.80 29.39
CA LEU A 612 1.58 -5.01 28.62
C LEU A 612 0.21 -5.01 29.31
N LEU A 613 -0.23 -6.17 29.79
CA LEU A 613 -1.48 -6.30 30.52
C LEU A 613 -1.48 -5.51 31.83
N ALA A 614 -0.38 -5.56 32.59
CA ALA A 614 -0.25 -4.77 33.81
C ALA A 614 -0.35 -3.27 33.52
N GLU A 615 0.33 -2.78 32.48
CA GLU A 615 0.29 -1.35 32.12
C GLU A 615 -1.06 -0.91 31.54
N LEU A 616 -1.72 -1.75 30.73
CA LEU A 616 -3.07 -1.48 30.24
C LEU A 616 -4.10 -1.54 31.39
N HIS A 617 -3.96 -2.48 32.32
CA HIS A 617 -4.77 -2.56 33.53
C HIS A 617 -4.60 -1.32 34.41
N GLU A 618 -3.38 -0.80 34.55
CA GLU A 618 -3.12 0.42 35.31
C GLU A 618 -3.88 1.64 34.76
N VAL A 619 -3.96 1.77 33.43
CA VAL A 619 -4.75 2.82 32.77
C VAL A 619 -6.25 2.55 32.88
N ALA A 620 -6.69 1.32 32.60
CA ALA A 620 -8.10 0.94 32.55
C ALA A 620 -8.77 0.96 33.94
N SER A 621 -8.10 0.47 34.99
CA SER A 621 -8.59 0.48 36.37
C SER A 621 -8.84 1.89 36.91
N ARG A 622 -8.19 2.89 36.32
CA ARG A 622 -8.28 4.30 36.70
C ARG A 622 -9.05 5.15 35.70
N ARG A 623 -9.67 4.52 34.69
CA ARG A 623 -10.40 5.19 33.59
C ARG A 623 -11.35 6.28 34.09
N GLU A 624 -12.13 5.98 35.13
CA GLU A 624 -13.13 6.90 35.68
C GLU A 624 -12.55 8.05 36.51
N ARG A 625 -11.31 7.93 36.98
CA ARG A 625 -10.61 8.96 37.77
C ARG A 625 -9.49 9.63 36.99
N LEU A 626 -9.25 9.21 35.76
CA LEU A 626 -8.16 9.70 34.92
C LEU A 626 -8.39 11.17 34.55
N HIS A 627 -7.39 12.00 34.83
CA HIS A 627 -7.38 13.41 34.43
C HIS A 627 -6.64 13.56 33.11
N TYR A 628 -5.36 13.16 33.10
CA TYR A 628 -4.50 13.22 31.91
C TYR A 628 -3.33 12.23 32.03
N ILE A 629 -2.69 11.95 30.90
CA ILE A 629 -1.44 11.19 30.81
C ILE A 629 -0.40 12.07 30.14
N ARG A 630 0.75 12.22 30.79
CA ARG A 630 1.83 13.10 30.35
C ARG A 630 3.06 12.28 29.96
N ALA A 631 3.67 12.60 28.83
CA ALA A 631 5.00 12.09 28.50
C ALA A 631 6.05 12.86 29.32
N GLU A 632 6.70 12.19 30.26
CA GLU A 632 7.72 12.77 31.13
C GLU A 632 8.79 11.75 31.51
N ARG A 633 10.05 12.20 31.58
CA ARG A 633 11.22 11.40 32.00
C ARG A 633 11.42 10.09 31.22
N GLY A 634 10.99 10.05 29.95
CA GLY A 634 11.10 8.85 29.11
C GLY A 634 9.94 7.87 29.24
N TYR A 635 9.00 8.11 30.16
CA TYR A 635 7.83 7.28 30.46
C TYR A 635 6.52 8.05 30.18
N SER A 636 5.38 7.38 30.35
CA SER A 636 4.07 8.02 30.42
C SER A 636 3.59 8.05 31.87
N GLY A 637 3.48 9.24 32.46
CA GLY A 637 2.93 9.47 33.79
C GLY A 637 1.42 9.57 33.74
N ILE A 638 0.73 8.70 34.49
CA ILE A 638 -0.72 8.66 34.67
C ILE A 638 -1.09 9.58 35.84
N HIS A 639 -1.88 10.62 35.56
CA HIS A 639 -2.43 11.52 36.57
C HIS A 639 -3.93 11.27 36.72
N ALA A 640 -4.34 10.78 37.90
CA ALA A 640 -5.71 10.39 38.20
C ALA A 640 -6.08 10.74 39.65
N GLY A 641 -7.37 10.97 39.90
CA GLY A 641 -7.90 11.26 41.23
C GLY A 641 -7.62 10.15 42.23
N GLY A 642 -7.14 10.52 43.41
CA GLY A 642 -6.74 9.58 44.48
C GLY A 642 -5.28 9.15 44.43
N LEU A 643 -4.47 9.64 43.47
CA LEU A 643 -3.03 9.45 43.46
C LEU A 643 -2.31 10.65 44.09
N ALA A 644 -1.45 10.41 45.07
CA ALA A 644 -0.56 11.44 45.62
C ALA A 644 0.57 11.83 44.66
N ALA A 645 0.96 10.93 43.75
CA ALA A 645 1.98 11.12 42.72
C ALA A 645 1.63 10.31 41.45
N PRO A 646 2.11 10.73 40.25
CA PRO A 646 1.80 10.02 39.01
C PRO A 646 2.42 8.62 38.99
N VAL A 647 1.69 7.67 38.42
CA VAL A 647 2.17 6.31 38.15
C VAL A 647 2.80 6.28 36.77
N TYR A 648 4.01 5.77 36.64
CA TYR A 648 4.74 5.75 35.38
C TYR A 648 4.65 4.38 34.71
N ILE A 649 4.31 4.38 33.42
CA ILE A 649 4.29 3.18 32.57
C ILE A 649 5.23 3.35 31.37
N THR A 650 5.70 2.23 30.82
CA THR A 650 6.63 2.22 29.68
C THR A 650 5.94 2.47 28.34
N LEU A 651 4.64 2.16 28.26
CA LEU A 651 3.79 2.46 27.11
C LEU A 651 3.85 3.95 26.73
N ARG A 652 4.18 4.23 25.47
CA ARG A 652 4.19 5.59 24.90
C ARG A 652 2.75 6.07 24.64
N LEU A 653 2.53 7.39 24.71
CA LEU A 653 1.21 7.99 24.41
C LEU A 653 0.59 7.51 23.09
N ARG A 654 1.40 7.27 22.05
CA ARG A 654 0.91 6.72 20.76
C ARG A 654 0.31 5.33 20.89
N ALA A 655 0.90 4.48 21.74
CA ALA A 655 0.45 3.11 21.96
C ALA A 655 -0.79 3.09 22.85
N ILE A 656 -0.82 3.92 23.90
CA ILE A 656 -2.00 4.08 24.78
C ILE A 656 -3.24 4.48 23.96
N ARG A 657 -3.10 5.41 23.00
CA ARG A 657 -4.20 5.83 22.12
C ARG A 657 -4.78 4.73 21.23
N LEU A 658 -4.06 3.63 21.01
CA LEU A 658 -4.58 2.49 20.24
C LEU A 658 -5.60 1.68 21.05
N TYR A 659 -5.52 1.74 22.39
CA TYR A 659 -6.36 0.96 23.30
C TYR A 659 -7.42 1.80 24.01
N PHE A 660 -7.24 3.12 24.09
CA PHE A 660 -8.14 4.06 24.76
C PHE A 660 -8.48 5.22 23.82
N ASP A 661 -9.46 5.00 22.94
CA ASP A 661 -9.88 5.94 21.89
C ASP A 661 -10.62 7.17 22.45
N GLU A 662 -11.13 7.07 23.67
CA GLU A 662 -11.73 8.16 24.42
C GLU A 662 -10.71 9.24 24.82
N LEU A 663 -9.41 8.91 24.86
CA LEU A 663 -8.37 9.86 25.25
C LEU A 663 -7.99 10.78 24.09
N VAL A 664 -8.08 12.09 24.34
CA VAL A 664 -7.85 13.12 23.32
C VAL A 664 -6.44 13.67 23.45
N GLN A 665 -5.68 13.61 22.36
CA GLN A 665 -4.37 14.25 22.31
C GLN A 665 -4.49 15.75 22.03
N VAL A 666 -4.29 16.55 23.07
CA VAL A 666 -4.38 18.03 22.98
C VAL A 666 -3.03 18.70 22.73
N HIS A 667 -1.93 17.99 23.05
CA HIS A 667 -0.55 18.41 22.81
C HIS A 667 0.35 17.18 22.61
N ARG A 668 1.54 17.37 22.02
CA ARG A 668 2.49 16.27 21.73
C ARG A 668 2.85 15.43 22.96
N SER A 669 2.77 16.02 24.14
CA SER A 669 3.13 15.39 25.42
C SER A 669 1.93 15.06 26.32
N TYR A 670 0.68 15.22 25.86
CA TYR A 670 -0.50 15.06 26.72
C TYR A 670 -1.65 14.32 26.02
N LEU A 671 -2.20 13.32 26.72
CA LEU A 671 -3.52 12.76 26.49
C LEU A 671 -4.45 13.20 27.61
N VAL A 672 -5.65 13.65 27.27
CA VAL A 672 -6.61 14.18 28.24
C VAL A 672 -7.91 13.43 28.12
N ARG A 673 -8.52 13.11 29.26
CA ARG A 673 -9.88 12.59 29.29
C ARG A 673 -10.86 13.75 29.06
N PRO A 674 -11.73 13.70 28.04
CA PRO A 674 -12.67 14.77 27.73
C PRO A 674 -13.49 15.29 28.92
N GLN A 675 -13.99 14.37 29.74
CA GLN A 675 -14.83 14.68 30.90
C GLN A 675 -14.08 15.35 32.04
N ALA A 676 -12.74 15.28 32.06
CA ALA A 676 -11.91 15.90 33.09
C ALA A 676 -11.58 17.39 32.78
N VAL A 677 -11.96 17.88 31.59
CA VAL A 677 -11.74 19.27 31.19
C VAL A 677 -12.87 20.14 31.74
N SER A 678 -12.52 21.08 32.63
CA SER A 678 -13.48 22.01 33.23
C SER A 678 -13.59 23.34 32.49
N GLY A 679 -12.63 23.65 31.61
CA GLY A 679 -12.65 24.88 30.81
C GLY A 679 -11.30 25.16 30.17
N CYS A 680 -11.08 26.41 29.76
CA CYS A 680 -9.81 26.87 29.23
C CYS A 680 -9.45 28.26 29.74
N ARG A 681 -8.15 28.58 29.74
CA ARG A 681 -7.64 29.92 30.01
C ARG A 681 -6.67 30.35 28.93
N ARG A 682 -6.63 31.66 28.68
CA ARG A 682 -5.68 32.27 27.76
C ARG A 682 -4.43 32.68 28.53
N THR A 683 -3.26 32.24 28.07
CA THR A 683 -1.96 32.60 28.65
C THR A 683 -1.11 33.29 27.59
N GLY A 684 -0.02 33.96 27.98
CA GLY A 684 0.92 34.57 27.04
C GLY A 684 1.53 33.58 26.04
N GLY A 685 1.51 32.28 26.35
CA GLY A 685 1.98 31.18 25.49
C GLY A 685 0.91 30.55 24.58
N GLY A 686 -0.37 30.88 24.73
CA GLY A 686 -1.47 30.31 23.93
C GLY A 686 -2.74 30.03 24.73
N VAL A 687 -3.33 28.84 24.51
CA VAL A 687 -4.53 28.38 25.22
C VAL A 687 -4.16 27.15 26.04
N GLU A 688 -4.56 27.14 27.30
CA GLU A 688 -4.44 25.99 28.19
C GLU A 688 -5.83 25.48 28.54
N LEU A 689 -6.03 24.16 28.51
CA LEU A 689 -7.20 23.51 29.09
C LEU A 689 -6.99 23.34 30.59
N ILE A 690 -8.02 23.61 31.37
CA ILE A 690 -8.02 23.37 32.81
C ILE A 690 -8.52 21.95 33.03
N VAL A 691 -7.66 21.10 33.57
CA VAL A 691 -7.95 19.69 33.85
C VAL A 691 -7.54 19.40 35.29
N ALA A 692 -8.52 19.15 36.16
CA ALA A 692 -8.31 18.98 37.60
C ALA A 692 -7.43 20.08 38.24
N GLY A 693 -7.68 21.35 37.87
CA GLY A 693 -6.92 22.51 38.38
C GLY A 693 -5.56 22.75 37.70
N HIS A 694 -5.12 21.88 36.79
CA HIS A 694 -3.86 22.04 36.06
C HIS A 694 -4.07 22.60 34.66
N GLY A 695 -3.20 23.53 34.25
CA GLY A 695 -3.16 24.06 32.88
C GLY A 695 -2.42 23.12 31.93
N ILE A 696 -3.15 22.53 30.98
CA ILE A 696 -2.60 21.66 29.94
C ILE A 696 -2.51 22.46 28.63
N PRO A 697 -1.31 22.63 28.05
CA PRO A 697 -1.16 23.41 26.83
C PRO A 697 -1.88 22.74 25.66
N VAL A 698 -2.50 23.55 24.80
CA VAL A 698 -3.09 23.10 23.54
C VAL A 698 -2.13 23.43 22.39
N ALA A 699 -1.78 22.43 21.58
CA ALA A 699 -0.98 22.67 20.39
C ALA A 699 -1.73 23.56 19.39
N ARG A 700 -1.07 24.59 18.83
CA ARG A 700 -1.69 25.54 17.88
C ARG A 700 -2.43 24.85 16.72
N GLY A 701 -1.85 23.78 16.17
CA GLY A 701 -2.49 23.00 15.09
C GLY A 701 -3.68 22.14 15.50
N GLN A 702 -3.85 21.86 16.81
CA GLN A 702 -5.01 21.12 17.33
C GLN A 702 -6.16 22.05 17.74
N LEU A 703 -5.91 23.34 17.95
CA LEU A 703 -6.87 24.28 18.51
C LEU A 703 -8.18 24.37 17.70
N SER A 704 -8.11 24.52 16.37
CA SER A 704 -9.30 24.61 15.52
C SER A 704 -10.13 23.34 15.55
N ARG A 705 -9.47 22.17 15.54
CA ARG A 705 -10.12 20.85 15.61
C ARG A 705 -10.79 20.62 16.96
N LEU A 706 -10.11 21.00 18.05
CA LEU A 706 -10.64 20.86 19.41
C LEU A 706 -11.81 21.81 19.65
N LYS A 707 -11.77 23.05 19.15
CA LYS A 707 -12.91 23.98 19.20
C LYS A 707 -14.14 23.45 18.45
N ALA A 708 -13.93 22.81 17.29
CA ALA A 708 -15.02 22.22 16.54
C ALA A 708 -15.60 20.97 17.23
N ARG A 709 -14.75 20.13 17.82
CA ARG A 709 -15.14 18.86 18.44
C ARG A 709 -15.68 19.01 19.86
N PHE A 710 -15.15 19.96 20.63
CA PHE A 710 -15.47 20.20 22.04
C PHE A 710 -15.68 21.69 22.30
N PRO A 711 -16.71 22.31 21.73
CA PRO A 711 -16.93 23.75 21.85
C PRO A 711 -17.11 24.20 23.31
N HIS A 712 -17.72 23.35 24.15
CA HIS A 712 -17.93 23.61 25.58
C HIS A 712 -16.63 23.77 26.39
N TRP A 713 -15.49 23.25 25.94
CA TRP A 713 -14.19 23.47 26.62
C TRP A 713 -13.69 24.92 26.49
N PHE A 714 -14.19 25.65 25.49
CA PHE A 714 -13.72 26.97 25.11
C PHE A 714 -14.76 28.07 25.34
N VAL A 715 -15.86 27.76 26.03
CA VAL A 715 -16.82 28.77 26.49
C VAL A 715 -16.20 29.48 27.68
N ALA A 716 -16.01 30.79 27.57
CA ALA A 716 -15.54 31.60 28.68
C ALA A 716 -16.59 31.57 29.79
N GLU A 717 -16.20 31.20 31.01
CA GLU A 717 -16.97 31.58 32.20
C GLU A 717 -16.98 33.11 32.26
N SER A 718 -18.12 33.71 31.91
CA SER A 718 -18.51 35.03 32.36
C SER A 718 -18.71 34.96 33.87
N ALA A 719 -17.64 35.04 34.64
CA ALA A 719 -17.66 35.18 36.10
C ALA A 719 -16.61 36.21 36.56
N CYS A 720 -16.83 37.45 36.14
CA CYS A 720 -16.49 38.61 36.97
C CYS A 720 -17.81 39.23 37.42
N SER A 721 -18.27 38.87 38.61
CA SER A 721 -19.12 39.72 39.45
C SER A 721 -18.94 39.31 40.90
N SER A 722 -18.55 40.30 41.71
CA SER A 722 -18.18 40.34 43.14
C SER A 722 -16.85 39.73 43.53
#